data_AF-L1IIU0-F1
#
_entry.id   AF-L1IIU0-F1
#
_cell.length_a   1.000
_cell.length_b   1.000
_cell.length_c   1.000
_cell.angle_alpha   90.00
_cell.angle_beta   90.00
_cell.angle_gamma   90.00
#
_symmetry.space_group_name_H-M   'P 1'
#
loop_
_entity.id
_entity.type
_entity.pdbx_description
1 polymer ?
#
loop_
_entity_poly.entity_id
_entity_poly.type
_entity_poly.pdbx_seq_one_letter_code
_entity_poly.pdbx_strand_id
1 'polypeptide(L)'
;MQSTLPTPPPPQAAPFPTPLSPQAALAARRVLCFLRGPAYSRSIRSLSSRIKRYGVLERWEPSADFKVMTKKSQRKWLIRDIRRFVTTAIYMITRNVNRSGTAIAEEENAPAFNVRILLASLLIVNRPNSCFEAIGELERRVQASSSPIYDSLCALVDCAQGQTLNSMNWTEHRDFLRRLKTYLQDFQAWKVPDEHKLSERIKHALLALYRAESHLTEESQGYESMKQEFRAQKAKLRAKMVQIAGTQGLANVDELLRKERIYPEDDEEAGASEEAGASDPSAASSLPPSTNASGLSSLPGRMTNEQLAHELLLDPNFKLDTEGAGYIDNAVLSNVRESFKIAFWNSLVDDLRISPPCYTRVIRVLGEVRDGLIDLAPRFRAYLREKIDTNHITQLVEMGSIDWPSCIAILDGVISSAIEIQEPKRKEETVSEWAERKAKMQSCEPEEQPEAFCANLEYTLARVNAMRVDAANARLRNIAHVIQNHGVEYEQSHMSKKIRQNPEYLRRTPEWILQSITKLSKENGMIIPSLLRGDGATFQTVHAAAILGLVTADVPITDENCPELLLLDVARLKRLQRSFRFDLFGCGCLRMASQKILSKDRGTSAMGLIRHLVTALNAFDASEMDTEGAKKVFKDSFKSELSDEEKGIITATFYPYSEVALGQLLEVPAPTTAALFPFVEEHWYNVAVKVSESRPAYLNTWSLNERITRNAKALRKIIDVNRKVHTALYNRIIAEQAARV
;
A
#
# COMPACT_ATOMS: atom_id res chain seq x y z
N MET A 1 89.42 39.53 36.94
CA MET A 1 90.36 38.41 37.14
C MET A 1 90.14 37.84 38.53
N GLN A 2 90.20 36.51 38.64
CA GLN A 2 90.13 35.66 39.84
C GLN A 2 88.74 35.54 40.49
N SER A 3 87.95 34.49 40.24
CA SER A 3 88.09 33.05 40.54
C SER A 3 87.80 32.70 42.00
N THR A 4 86.57 32.31 42.29
CA THR A 4 86.21 31.55 43.50
C THR A 4 85.07 30.58 43.18
N LEU A 5 85.43 29.31 42.99
CA LEU A 5 84.52 28.16 43.09
C LEU A 5 84.21 27.91 44.57
N PRO A 6 82.96 27.58 44.93
CA PRO A 6 82.67 26.90 46.18
C PRO A 6 82.18 25.46 45.95
N THR A 7 82.79 24.54 46.71
CA THR A 7 82.36 23.16 47.00
C THR A 7 81.09 23.12 47.89
N PRO A 8 80.39 21.97 48.01
CA PRO A 8 78.94 21.91 48.24
C PRO A 8 78.51 21.78 49.73
N PRO A 9 77.23 22.11 50.06
CA PRO A 9 76.57 21.71 51.31
C PRO A 9 75.64 20.47 51.14
N PRO A 10 75.17 19.85 52.25
CA PRO A 10 74.79 18.43 52.37
C PRO A 10 73.31 18.13 52.01
N PRO A 11 72.85 16.85 51.97
CA PRO A 11 71.64 16.47 51.25
C PRO A 11 70.35 16.88 51.98
N GLN A 12 69.44 17.54 51.25
CA GLN A 12 68.11 17.91 51.73
C GLN A 12 67.11 16.76 51.57
N ALA A 13 66.32 16.58 52.63
CA ALA A 13 65.25 15.60 52.78
C ALA A 13 64.13 15.77 51.72
N ALA A 14 63.53 14.65 51.33
CA ALA A 14 62.39 14.60 50.42
C ALA A 14 61.15 15.33 50.97
N PRO A 15 60.42 16.12 50.15
CA PRO A 15 59.16 16.71 50.56
C PRO A 15 57.99 15.70 50.46
N PHE A 16 57.10 15.76 51.46
CA PHE A 16 55.86 15.00 51.56
C PHE A 16 54.92 15.23 50.36
N PRO A 17 54.10 14.24 49.96
CA PRO A 17 53.16 14.38 48.85
C PRO A 17 52.00 15.33 49.20
N THR A 18 51.70 16.24 48.26
CA THR A 18 50.59 17.20 48.29
C THR A 18 49.21 16.51 48.35
N PRO A 19 48.21 17.10 49.04
CA PRO A 19 46.87 16.55 49.11
C PRO A 19 46.09 16.69 47.79
N LEU A 20 45.31 15.65 47.46
CA LEU A 20 44.46 15.55 46.26
C LEU A 20 43.43 16.69 46.17
N SER A 21 43.10 17.10 44.94
CA SER A 21 42.10 18.14 44.66
C SER A 21 40.69 17.76 45.18
N PRO A 22 39.85 18.75 45.55
CA PRO A 22 38.53 18.50 46.15
C PRO A 22 37.60 17.65 45.27
N GLN A 23 37.69 17.78 43.94
CA GLN A 23 36.89 16.99 43.00
C GLN A 23 37.34 15.52 42.94
N ALA A 24 38.65 15.25 43.01
CA ALA A 24 39.19 13.90 43.07
C ALA A 24 38.85 13.22 44.41
N ALA A 25 38.84 13.98 45.51
CA ALA A 25 38.41 13.49 46.82
C ALA A 25 36.90 13.15 46.85
N LEU A 26 36.05 13.93 46.17
CA LEU A 26 34.61 13.68 46.09
C LEU A 26 34.28 12.46 45.22
N ALA A 27 35.00 12.26 44.11
CA ALA A 27 34.91 11.07 43.27
C ALA A 27 35.38 9.81 44.03
N ALA A 28 36.52 9.89 44.72
CA ALA A 28 37.02 8.81 45.57
C ALA A 28 36.05 8.47 46.71
N ARG A 29 35.41 9.47 47.32
CA ARG A 29 34.43 9.29 48.41
C ARG A 29 33.11 8.71 47.90
N ARG A 30 32.64 9.09 46.71
CA ARG A 30 31.49 8.45 46.04
C ARG A 30 31.78 6.99 45.68
N VAL A 31 32.99 6.68 45.19
CA VAL A 31 33.42 5.31 44.90
C VAL A 31 33.57 4.48 46.18
N LEU A 32 34.14 5.03 47.25
CA LEU A 32 34.27 4.35 48.56
C LEU A 32 32.93 4.12 49.25
N CYS A 33 31.98 5.07 49.15
CA CYS A 33 30.61 4.87 49.63
C CYS A 33 29.84 3.88 48.76
N PHE A 34 30.07 3.88 47.44
CA PHE A 34 29.48 2.90 46.52
C PHE A 34 29.99 1.48 46.81
N LEU A 35 31.29 1.31 47.06
CA LEU A 35 31.95 0.03 47.42
C LEU A 35 31.53 -0.54 48.80
N ARG A 36 30.83 0.22 49.65
CA ARG A 36 30.45 -0.17 51.02
C ARG A 36 28.98 -0.60 51.19
N GLY A 37 28.15 -0.55 50.15
CA GLY A 37 26.74 -0.96 50.26
C GLY A 37 26.54 -2.49 50.32
N PRO A 38 25.47 -3.01 50.97
CA PRO A 38 25.23 -4.45 51.16
C PRO A 38 25.04 -5.27 49.86
N ALA A 39 25.01 -4.61 48.69
CA ALA A 39 24.95 -5.21 47.37
C ALA A 39 26.34 -5.61 46.76
N TYR A 40 27.42 -5.46 47.53
CA TYR A 40 28.84 -5.70 47.14
C TYR A 40 29.40 -7.08 47.52
N SER A 41 28.57 -8.11 47.72
CA SER A 41 29.02 -9.43 48.21
C SER A 41 29.72 -10.32 47.16
N ARG A 42 29.82 -9.91 45.89
CA ARG A 42 30.36 -10.75 44.81
C ARG A 42 31.70 -10.22 44.31
N SER A 43 32.75 -11.01 44.50
CA SER A 43 34.08 -10.70 43.96
C SER A 43 34.04 -10.62 42.43
N ILE A 44 34.92 -9.83 41.81
CA ILE A 44 35.05 -9.74 40.35
C ILE A 44 35.22 -11.13 39.72
N ARG A 45 35.93 -12.04 40.40
CA ARG A 45 36.10 -13.44 39.99
C ARG A 45 34.76 -14.19 39.90
N SER A 46 33.84 -13.95 40.83
CA SER A 46 32.50 -14.56 40.79
C SER A 46 31.62 -13.97 39.69
N LEU A 47 31.79 -12.68 39.38
CA LEU A 47 31.11 -12.01 38.26
C LEU A 47 31.63 -12.53 36.92
N SER A 48 32.94 -12.58 36.71
CA SER A 48 33.56 -13.08 35.47
C SER A 48 33.24 -14.55 35.24
N SER A 49 33.25 -15.38 36.28
CA SER A 49 32.86 -16.80 36.20
C SER A 49 31.40 -16.99 35.77
N ARG A 50 30.50 -16.14 36.27
CA ARG A 50 29.07 -16.20 35.93
C ARG A 50 28.79 -15.70 34.50
N ILE A 51 29.47 -14.64 34.07
CA ILE A 51 29.34 -14.08 32.72
C ILE A 51 29.84 -15.10 31.68
N LYS A 52 31.01 -15.73 31.91
CA LYS A 52 31.55 -16.75 31.00
C LYS A 52 30.69 -18.01 30.94
N ARG A 53 30.22 -18.54 32.08
CA ARG A 53 29.29 -19.68 32.11
C ARG A 53 27.99 -19.45 31.34
N TYR A 54 27.60 -18.19 31.14
CA TYR A 54 26.39 -17.86 30.41
C TYR A 54 26.60 -17.86 28.88
N GLY A 55 27.84 -17.95 28.40
CA GLY A 55 28.19 -18.17 26.98
C GLY A 55 27.85 -17.01 26.05
N VAL A 56 27.67 -15.79 26.58
CA VAL A 56 27.31 -14.62 25.75
C VAL A 56 28.54 -13.94 25.16
N LEU A 57 29.71 -14.03 25.80
CA LEU A 57 30.98 -13.45 25.34
C LEU A 57 31.82 -14.43 24.49
N GLU A 58 31.20 -15.51 23.99
CA GLU A 58 31.85 -16.43 23.07
C GLU A 58 31.46 -16.08 21.63
N ARG A 59 32.32 -16.39 20.65
CA ARG A 59 31.96 -16.26 19.24
C ARG A 59 30.84 -17.25 18.93
N TRP A 60 29.76 -16.76 18.29
CA TRP A 60 28.58 -17.57 18.05
C TRP A 60 28.82 -18.55 16.92
N GLU A 61 28.32 -19.78 17.08
CA GLU A 61 28.31 -20.75 15.99
C GLU A 61 27.48 -20.24 14.81
N PRO A 62 27.81 -20.64 13.56
CA PRO A 62 27.04 -20.27 12.37
C PRO A 62 25.56 -20.68 12.43
N SER A 63 25.23 -21.69 13.24
CA SER A 63 23.88 -22.22 13.49
C SER A 63 23.06 -21.42 14.52
N ALA A 64 23.69 -20.56 15.32
CA ALA A 64 23.04 -19.87 16.43
C ALA A 64 22.05 -18.80 15.93
N ASP A 65 20.79 -18.86 16.39
CA ASP A 65 19.76 -17.89 16.05
C ASP A 65 20.04 -16.52 16.69
N PHE A 66 20.16 -15.50 15.84
CA PHE A 66 20.37 -14.11 16.24
C PHE A 66 19.30 -13.62 17.22
N LYS A 67 18.04 -14.05 17.05
CA LYS A 67 16.95 -13.58 17.91
C LYS A 67 17.08 -14.07 19.33
N VAL A 68 17.38 -15.35 19.48
CA VAL A 68 17.61 -16.00 20.77
C VAL A 68 18.78 -15.36 21.49
N MET A 69 19.89 -15.13 20.78
CA MET A 69 21.09 -14.55 21.37
C MET A 69 20.91 -13.07 21.76
N THR A 70 20.12 -12.31 21.00
CA THR A 70 19.74 -10.93 21.36
C THR A 70 18.89 -10.88 22.63
N LYS A 71 17.91 -11.78 22.78
CA LYS A 71 17.15 -11.90 24.05
C LYS A 71 18.05 -12.29 25.22
N LYS A 72 19.05 -13.16 24.98
CA LYS A 72 20.03 -13.54 26.01
C LYS A 72 20.88 -12.35 26.45
N SER A 73 21.36 -11.51 25.52
CA SER A 73 22.18 -10.33 25.85
C SER A 73 21.39 -9.21 26.56
N GLN A 74 20.08 -9.14 26.35
CA GLN A 74 19.20 -8.14 26.96
C GLN A 74 18.71 -8.47 28.39
N ARG A 75 19.10 -9.61 28.97
CA ARG A 75 18.67 -9.98 30.34
C ARG A 75 19.14 -8.96 31.37
N LYS A 76 18.21 -8.44 32.19
CA LYS A 76 18.47 -7.39 33.20
C LYS A 76 19.65 -7.71 34.14
N TRP A 77 19.78 -8.97 34.57
CA TRP A 77 20.87 -9.38 35.46
C TRP A 77 22.24 -9.35 34.76
N LEU A 78 22.31 -9.68 33.46
CA LEU A 78 23.55 -9.70 32.69
C LEU A 78 24.05 -8.28 32.45
N ILE A 79 23.15 -7.38 32.03
CA ILE A 79 23.46 -5.96 31.84
C ILE A 79 24.00 -5.36 33.14
N ARG A 80 23.39 -5.69 34.29
CA ARG A 80 23.84 -5.23 35.61
C ARG A 80 25.23 -5.77 35.96
N ASP A 81 25.47 -7.06 35.76
CA ASP A 81 26.73 -7.72 36.15
C ASP A 81 27.89 -7.25 35.24
N ILE A 82 27.67 -7.09 33.92
CA ILE A 82 28.64 -6.51 32.98
C ILE A 82 28.90 -5.03 33.30
N ARG A 83 27.86 -4.24 33.62
CA ARG A 83 28.04 -2.84 34.07
C ARG A 83 28.97 -2.77 35.27
N ARG A 84 28.73 -3.59 36.29
CA ARG A 84 29.58 -3.65 37.49
C ARG A 84 31.01 -4.04 37.14
N PHE A 85 31.18 -5.05 36.30
CA PHE A 85 32.50 -5.51 35.86
C PHE A 85 33.28 -4.39 35.15
N VAL A 86 32.70 -3.79 34.11
CA VAL A 86 33.38 -2.80 33.28
C VAL A 86 33.65 -1.51 34.04
N THR A 87 32.72 -1.02 34.88
CA THR A 87 32.97 0.16 35.72
C THR A 87 34.11 -0.09 36.71
N THR A 88 34.21 -1.30 37.27
CA THR A 88 35.30 -1.64 38.19
C THR A 88 36.62 -1.80 37.44
N ALA A 89 36.61 -2.40 36.26
CA ALA A 89 37.80 -2.52 35.41
C ALA A 89 38.34 -1.14 35.01
N ILE A 90 37.48 -0.24 34.53
CA ILE A 90 37.86 1.16 34.20
C ILE A 90 38.52 1.83 35.40
N TYR A 91 37.88 1.77 36.58
CA TYR A 91 38.44 2.37 37.79
C TYR A 91 39.82 1.81 38.16
N MET A 92 40.01 0.48 38.08
CA MET A 92 41.29 -0.16 38.43
C MET A 92 42.39 0.14 37.41
N ILE A 93 42.06 0.21 36.11
CA ILE A 93 43.00 0.62 35.06
C ILE A 93 43.43 2.07 35.33
N THR A 94 42.49 3.00 35.49
CA THR A 94 42.78 4.41 35.78
C THR A 94 43.63 4.58 37.04
N ARG A 95 43.29 3.85 38.12
CA ARG A 95 44.03 3.92 39.39
C ARG A 95 45.47 3.44 39.28
N ASN A 96 45.71 2.34 38.57
CA ASN A 96 47.05 1.77 38.45
C ASN A 96 47.94 2.54 37.47
N VAL A 97 47.37 3.05 36.37
CA VAL A 97 48.10 3.92 35.42
C VAL A 97 48.52 5.24 36.09
N ASN A 98 47.66 5.81 36.95
CA ASN A 98 48.03 7.01 37.72
C ASN A 98 49.10 6.72 38.78
N ARG A 99 49.16 5.49 39.32
CA ARG A 99 50.21 5.07 40.27
C ARG A 99 51.55 4.78 39.59
N SER A 100 51.57 4.43 38.31
CA SER A 100 52.79 4.20 37.53
C SER A 100 53.45 5.48 37.00
N GLY A 101 52.93 6.67 37.35
CA GLY A 101 53.53 7.97 36.99
C GLY A 101 53.26 8.45 35.55
N THR A 102 52.56 7.67 34.74
CA THR A 102 52.08 8.05 33.41
C THR A 102 50.73 8.74 33.52
N ALA A 103 50.65 10.05 33.25
CA ALA A 103 49.38 10.76 33.20
C ALA A 103 48.49 10.20 32.07
N ILE A 104 47.24 9.88 32.39
CA ILE A 104 46.21 9.56 31.40
C ILE A 104 45.81 10.89 30.75
N ALA A 105 46.06 11.04 29.45
CA ALA A 105 45.60 12.21 28.71
C ALA A 105 44.05 12.26 28.74
N GLU A 106 43.44 13.45 28.68
CA GLU A 106 41.97 13.58 28.54
C GLU A 106 41.44 12.78 27.33
N GLU A 107 42.29 12.57 26.34
CA GLU A 107 42.03 11.75 25.16
C GLU A 107 41.81 10.25 25.48
N GLU A 108 42.32 9.74 26.60
CA GLU A 108 42.23 8.33 27.00
C GLU A 108 41.16 8.06 28.07
N ASN A 109 40.43 9.08 28.52
CA ASN A 109 39.40 8.91 29.53
C ASN A 109 38.09 8.40 28.90
N ALA A 110 37.53 7.32 29.44
CA ALA A 110 36.28 6.75 28.93
C ALA A 110 35.08 7.58 29.45
N PRO A 111 34.24 8.15 28.57
CA PRO A 111 33.05 8.89 28.99
C PRO A 111 32.03 7.96 29.66
N ALA A 112 31.12 8.52 30.46
CA ALA A 112 30.00 7.74 31.00
C ALA A 112 29.15 7.19 29.85
N PHE A 113 28.96 5.86 29.79
CA PHE A 113 28.30 5.21 28.67
C PHE A 113 27.23 4.20 29.12
N ASN A 114 26.27 3.95 28.24
CA ASN A 114 25.28 2.90 28.45
C ASN A 114 25.87 1.53 28.08
N VAL A 115 25.89 0.60 29.03
CA VAL A 115 26.46 -0.75 28.83
C VAL A 115 25.75 -1.54 27.74
N ARG A 116 24.51 -1.18 27.39
CA ARG A 116 23.81 -1.76 26.23
C ARG A 116 24.52 -1.44 24.90
N ILE A 117 25.17 -0.28 24.80
CA ILE A 117 25.97 0.10 23.62
C ILE A 117 27.18 -0.83 23.54
N LEU A 118 27.89 -1.05 24.66
CA LEU A 118 29.00 -2.00 24.70
C LEU A 118 28.54 -3.43 24.37
N LEU A 119 27.34 -3.84 24.80
CA LEU A 119 26.76 -5.14 24.44
C LEU A 119 26.34 -5.21 22.96
N ALA A 120 26.16 -4.08 22.27
CA ALA A 120 25.87 -4.06 20.84
C ALA A 120 27.11 -4.46 20.03
N SER A 121 28.34 -4.16 20.49
CA SER A 121 29.56 -4.62 19.81
C SER A 121 29.62 -6.15 19.69
N LEU A 122 29.11 -6.87 20.69
CA LEU A 122 28.95 -8.33 20.66
C LEU A 122 28.07 -8.78 19.48
N LEU A 123 26.92 -8.11 19.31
CA LEU A 123 25.96 -8.45 18.27
C LEU A 123 26.55 -8.17 16.88
N ILE A 124 27.24 -7.03 16.75
CA ILE A 124 27.87 -6.55 15.52
C ILE A 124 29.01 -7.48 15.08
N VAL A 125 29.86 -7.93 16.00
CA VAL A 125 30.98 -8.84 15.69
C VAL A 125 30.49 -10.21 15.23
N ASN A 126 29.44 -10.75 15.88
CA ASN A 126 28.95 -12.09 15.57
C ASN A 126 28.04 -12.13 14.33
N ARG A 127 27.18 -11.13 14.14
CA ARG A 127 26.19 -11.07 13.04
C ARG A 127 26.02 -9.64 12.53
N PRO A 128 26.99 -9.11 11.76
CA PRO A 128 26.93 -7.73 11.25
C PRO A 128 25.73 -7.51 10.33
N ASN A 129 25.45 -8.46 9.42
CA ASN A 129 24.33 -8.39 8.47
C ASN A 129 22.93 -8.42 9.13
N SER A 130 22.85 -8.79 10.41
CA SER A 130 21.59 -8.77 11.17
C SER A 130 21.43 -7.49 11.99
N CYS A 131 22.52 -6.74 12.20
CA CYS A 131 22.54 -5.48 12.93
C CYS A 131 22.40 -4.27 12.00
N PHE A 132 22.96 -4.36 10.79
CA PHE A 132 22.94 -3.29 9.81
C PHE A 132 22.08 -3.65 8.60
N GLU A 133 21.42 -2.62 8.02
CA GLU A 133 20.62 -2.76 6.80
C GLU A 133 21.50 -2.91 5.55
N ALA A 134 22.65 -2.22 5.52
CA ALA A 134 23.72 -2.35 4.53
C ALA A 134 25.06 -1.99 5.18
N ILE A 135 26.18 -2.47 4.62
CA ILE A 135 27.53 -2.22 5.17
C ILE A 135 28.14 -0.98 4.49
N GLY A 136 27.73 0.21 4.94
CA GLY A 136 28.30 1.47 4.51
C GLY A 136 29.66 1.77 5.15
N GLU A 137 30.13 3.00 4.96
CA GLU A 137 31.38 3.49 5.59
C GLU A 137 31.24 3.58 7.12
N LEU A 138 30.11 4.11 7.61
CA LEU A 138 29.85 4.26 9.04
C LEU A 138 29.75 2.90 9.73
N GLU A 139 29.02 1.97 9.13
CA GLU A 139 28.84 0.61 9.62
C GLU A 139 30.17 -0.15 9.64
N ARG A 140 31.03 0.02 8.61
CA ARG A 140 32.38 -0.53 8.60
C ARG A 140 33.25 0.04 9.71
N ARG A 141 33.19 1.34 9.96
CA ARG A 141 33.94 1.96 11.08
C ARG A 141 33.51 1.36 12.42
N VAL A 142 32.19 1.26 12.66
CA VAL A 142 31.66 0.63 13.87
C VAL A 142 32.06 -0.84 13.96
N GLN A 143 31.99 -1.60 12.86
CA GLN A 143 32.37 -3.01 12.85
C GLN A 143 33.87 -3.18 13.13
N ALA A 144 34.72 -2.34 12.53
CA ALA A 144 36.17 -2.33 12.72
C ALA A 144 36.56 -1.95 14.15
N SER A 145 35.85 -1.02 14.80
CA SER A 145 36.08 -0.69 16.21
C SER A 145 35.41 -1.66 17.19
N SER A 146 34.40 -2.43 16.75
CA SER A 146 33.71 -3.45 17.56
C SER A 146 34.54 -4.69 17.84
N SER A 147 35.35 -5.19 16.88
CA SER A 147 36.17 -6.39 17.11
C SER A 147 37.22 -6.18 18.20
N PRO A 148 38.04 -5.11 18.17
CA PRO A 148 39.09 -4.92 19.17
C PRO A 148 38.56 -4.65 20.57
N ILE A 149 37.42 -3.97 20.71
CA ILE A 149 36.80 -3.76 22.03
C ILE A 149 36.19 -5.06 22.57
N TYR A 150 35.61 -5.90 21.70
CA TYR A 150 35.10 -7.21 22.05
C TYR A 150 36.22 -8.13 22.55
N ASP A 151 37.32 -8.23 21.80
CA ASP A 151 38.47 -9.07 22.17
C ASP A 151 39.09 -8.58 23.49
N SER A 152 39.19 -7.26 23.67
CA SER A 152 39.69 -6.66 24.92
C SER A 152 38.76 -6.95 26.12
N LEU A 153 37.44 -6.96 25.91
CA LEU A 153 36.47 -7.31 26.94
C LEU A 153 36.57 -8.79 27.32
N CYS A 154 36.73 -9.68 26.33
CA CYS A 154 36.92 -11.11 26.57
C CYS A 154 38.21 -11.39 27.35
N ALA A 155 39.33 -10.78 26.93
CA ALA A 155 40.61 -10.89 27.62
C ALA A 155 40.53 -10.41 29.08
N LEU A 156 39.86 -9.28 29.33
CA LEU A 156 39.62 -8.78 30.70
C LEU A 156 38.82 -9.77 31.54
N VAL A 157 37.76 -10.37 30.98
CA VAL A 157 36.93 -11.35 31.69
C VAL A 157 37.72 -12.62 32.00
N ASP A 158 38.55 -13.09 31.06
CA ASP A 158 39.38 -14.28 31.22
C ASP A 158 40.50 -14.08 32.26
N CYS A 159 41.26 -12.98 32.18
CA CYS A 159 42.28 -12.65 33.18
C CYS A 159 41.69 -12.51 34.58
N ALA A 160 40.49 -11.92 34.70
CA ALA A 160 39.79 -11.74 35.96
C ALA A 160 39.26 -13.05 36.58
N GLN A 161 39.26 -14.18 35.87
CA GLN A 161 38.93 -15.49 36.42
C GLN A 161 40.09 -16.11 37.20
N GLY A 162 41.33 -15.95 36.72
CA GLY A 162 42.51 -16.60 37.29
C GLY A 162 43.14 -15.84 38.46
N GLN A 163 42.93 -14.53 38.57
CA GLN A 163 43.69 -13.67 39.49
C GLN A 163 42.81 -12.94 40.52
N THR A 164 43.42 -12.37 41.55
CA THR A 164 42.75 -11.48 42.50
C THR A 164 42.89 -10.03 42.04
N LEU A 165 41.97 -9.16 42.48
CA LEU A 165 41.94 -7.73 42.12
C LEU A 165 43.29 -7.01 42.26
N ASN A 166 44.08 -7.37 43.28
CA ASN A 166 45.37 -6.76 43.60
C ASN A 166 46.57 -7.41 42.88
N SER A 167 46.40 -8.62 42.34
CA SER A 167 47.48 -9.37 41.67
C SER A 167 47.45 -9.22 40.15
N MET A 168 46.45 -8.51 39.61
CA MET A 168 46.28 -8.31 38.16
C MET A 168 47.03 -7.07 37.69
N ASN A 169 47.79 -7.20 36.61
CA ASN A 169 48.52 -6.08 36.02
C ASN A 169 47.61 -5.22 35.14
N TRP A 170 46.82 -4.35 35.77
CA TRP A 170 45.83 -3.52 35.07
C TRP A 170 46.43 -2.53 34.06
N THR A 171 47.73 -2.25 34.11
CA THR A 171 48.40 -1.35 33.15
C THR A 171 48.47 -1.94 31.75
N GLU A 172 48.51 -3.27 31.60
CA GLU A 172 48.50 -3.98 30.30
C GLU A 172 47.17 -3.78 29.54
N HIS A 173 46.09 -3.45 30.26
CA HIS A 173 44.78 -3.19 29.67
C HIS A 173 44.48 -1.71 29.45
N ARG A 174 45.49 -0.81 29.48
CA ARG A 174 45.32 0.63 29.20
C ARG A 174 44.63 0.88 27.85
N ASP A 175 44.96 0.07 26.85
CA ASP A 175 44.37 0.15 25.51
C ASP A 175 42.85 -0.05 25.48
N PHE A 176 42.27 -0.72 26.48
CA PHE A 176 40.83 -0.89 26.59
C PHE A 176 40.09 0.45 26.66
N LEU A 177 40.64 1.43 27.39
CA LEU A 177 40.00 2.74 27.53
C LEU A 177 39.99 3.51 26.20
N ARG A 178 41.10 3.45 25.46
CA ARG A 178 41.22 4.03 24.12
C ARG A 178 40.24 3.37 23.15
N ARG A 179 40.24 2.03 23.08
CA ARG A 179 39.34 1.25 22.20
C ARG A 179 37.87 1.48 22.53
N LEU A 180 37.52 1.60 23.82
CA LEU A 180 36.16 1.88 24.26
C LEU A 180 35.71 3.26 23.79
N LYS A 181 36.58 4.28 23.93
CA LYS A 181 36.27 5.63 23.46
C LYS A 181 36.09 5.68 21.94
N THR A 182 37.00 5.08 21.18
CA THR A 182 36.90 5.00 19.71
C THR A 182 35.59 4.33 19.28
N TYR A 183 35.26 3.17 19.88
CA TYR A 183 33.99 2.49 19.61
C TYR A 183 32.77 3.35 19.92
N LEU A 184 32.75 4.05 21.07
CA LEU A 184 31.62 4.91 21.44
C LEU A 184 31.45 6.10 20.47
N GLN A 185 32.57 6.67 19.99
CA GLN A 185 32.56 7.75 19.00
C GLN A 185 32.03 7.25 17.65
N ASP A 186 32.55 6.12 17.15
CA ASP A 186 32.09 5.52 15.88
C ASP A 186 30.62 5.11 15.97
N PHE A 187 30.20 4.50 17.09
CA PHE A 187 28.82 4.10 17.31
C PHE A 187 27.88 5.30 17.33
N GLN A 188 28.29 6.42 17.95
CA GLN A 188 27.50 7.64 17.95
C GLN A 188 27.44 8.28 16.55
N ALA A 189 28.55 8.30 15.83
CA ALA A 189 28.61 8.82 14.46
C ALA A 189 27.70 8.03 13.50
N TRP A 190 27.55 6.73 13.70
CA TRP A 190 26.59 5.89 12.98
C TRP A 190 25.14 6.05 13.49
N LYS A 191 24.93 6.12 14.80
CA LYS A 191 23.60 6.14 15.41
C LYS A 191 22.77 7.36 15.00
N VAL A 192 23.38 8.54 14.94
CA VAL A 192 22.68 9.79 14.63
C VAL A 192 21.96 9.75 13.26
N PRO A 193 22.66 9.47 12.14
CA PRO A 193 21.99 9.38 10.84
C PRO A 193 21.02 8.19 10.75
N ASP A 194 21.30 7.06 11.40
CA ASP A 194 20.40 5.89 11.39
C ASP A 194 19.09 6.16 12.17
N GLU A 195 19.17 6.89 13.28
CA GLU A 195 18.01 7.34 14.06
C GLU A 195 17.14 8.30 13.26
N HIS A 196 17.77 9.28 12.58
CA HIS A 196 17.06 10.21 11.70
C HIS A 196 16.37 9.49 10.54
N LYS A 197 17.09 8.62 9.84
CA LYS A 197 16.57 7.76 8.77
C LYS A 197 15.33 6.99 9.21
N LEU A 198 15.39 6.34 10.37
CA LEU A 198 14.28 5.54 10.87
C LEU A 198 13.07 6.42 11.28
N SER A 199 13.33 7.60 11.85
CA SER A 199 12.29 8.54 12.24
C SER A 199 11.53 9.10 11.03
N GLU A 200 12.22 9.49 9.96
CA GLU A 200 11.59 9.96 8.71
C GLU A 200 10.79 8.85 8.01
N ARG A 201 11.33 7.62 7.98
CA ARG A 201 10.59 6.46 7.46
C ARG A 201 9.29 6.20 8.22
N ILE A 202 9.31 6.29 9.55
CA ILE A 202 8.11 6.14 10.39
C ILE A 202 7.12 7.28 10.16
N LYS A 203 7.61 8.52 10.02
CA LYS A 203 6.79 9.69 9.69
C LYS A 203 6.02 9.49 8.38
N HIS A 204 6.69 9.10 7.30
CA HIS A 204 6.01 8.82 6.02
C HIS A 204 4.99 7.68 6.14
N ALA A 205 5.32 6.61 6.86
CA ALA A 205 4.38 5.51 7.07
C ALA A 205 3.13 5.92 7.88
N LEU A 206 3.30 6.80 8.89
CA LEU A 206 2.17 7.37 9.63
C LEU A 206 1.32 8.26 8.72
N LEU A 207 1.94 9.18 7.97
CA LEU A 207 1.22 10.03 7.01
C LEU A 207 0.39 9.20 6.02
N ALA A 208 0.97 8.11 5.48
CA ALA A 208 0.25 7.19 4.60
C ALA A 208 -1.00 6.60 5.25
N LEU A 209 -0.88 6.12 6.49
CA LEU A 209 -1.98 5.50 7.23
C LEU A 209 -3.10 6.50 7.53
N TYR A 210 -2.75 7.72 7.92
CA TYR A 210 -3.73 8.77 8.18
C TYR A 210 -4.45 9.22 6.90
N ARG A 211 -3.73 9.40 5.79
CA ARG A 211 -4.34 9.71 4.47
C ARG A 211 -5.24 8.57 3.99
N ALA A 212 -4.75 7.34 4.07
CA ALA A 212 -5.53 6.15 3.69
C ALA A 212 -6.82 6.01 4.49
N GLU A 213 -6.79 6.27 5.81
CA GLU A 213 -8.00 6.24 6.65
C GLU A 213 -8.99 7.34 6.29
N SER A 214 -8.53 8.52 5.89
CA SER A 214 -9.41 9.62 5.46
C SER A 214 -10.22 9.30 4.20
N HIS A 215 -9.76 8.34 3.40
CA HIS A 215 -10.46 7.88 2.19
C HIS A 215 -11.49 6.78 2.48
N LEU A 216 -11.49 6.17 3.68
CA LEU A 216 -12.40 5.08 4.01
C LEU A 216 -13.82 5.60 4.27
N THR A 217 -14.81 5.06 3.56
CA THR A 217 -16.25 5.33 3.78
C THR A 217 -16.95 4.14 4.44
N GLU A 218 -18.01 4.38 5.22
CA GLU A 218 -18.78 3.31 5.91
C GLU A 218 -19.39 2.27 4.95
N GLU A 219 -19.62 2.67 3.69
CA GLU A 219 -20.14 1.79 2.63
C GLU A 219 -19.08 0.83 2.04
N SER A 220 -17.82 0.98 2.43
CA SER A 220 -16.72 0.18 1.88
C SER A 220 -16.76 -1.27 2.40
N GLN A 221 -16.64 -2.24 1.49
CA GLN A 221 -16.52 -3.65 1.87
C GLN A 221 -15.29 -3.86 2.78
N GLY A 222 -15.52 -4.40 3.98
CA GLY A 222 -14.45 -4.64 4.96
C GLY A 222 -13.94 -3.38 5.68
N TYR A 223 -14.69 -2.27 5.65
CA TYR A 223 -14.39 -1.01 6.35
C TYR A 223 -13.89 -1.23 7.79
N GLU A 224 -14.66 -1.96 8.59
CA GLU A 224 -14.37 -2.15 10.01
C GLU A 224 -13.06 -2.92 10.23
N SER A 225 -12.80 -3.93 9.40
CA SER A 225 -11.54 -4.71 9.47
C SER A 225 -10.34 -3.86 9.08
N MET A 226 -10.43 -3.07 7.99
CA MET A 226 -9.33 -2.20 7.55
C MET A 226 -9.07 -1.06 8.55
N LYS A 227 -10.12 -0.47 9.12
CA LYS A 227 -10.03 0.57 10.15
C LYS A 227 -9.34 0.05 11.42
N GLN A 228 -9.67 -1.16 11.86
CA GLN A 228 -9.00 -1.80 13.00
C GLN A 228 -7.52 -2.06 12.72
N GLU A 229 -7.19 -2.53 11.52
CA GLU A 229 -5.80 -2.74 11.12
C GLU A 229 -5.01 -1.43 11.09
N PHE A 230 -5.55 -0.37 10.49
CA PHE A 230 -4.92 0.96 10.47
C PHE A 230 -4.71 1.52 11.87
N ARG A 231 -5.70 1.38 12.77
CA ARG A 231 -5.57 1.77 14.19
C ARG A 231 -4.44 1.02 14.89
N ALA A 232 -4.37 -0.30 14.72
CA ALA A 232 -3.31 -1.12 15.31
C ALA A 232 -1.91 -0.75 14.78
N GLN A 233 -1.78 -0.52 13.48
CA GLN A 233 -0.52 -0.13 12.85
C GLN A 233 -0.08 1.29 13.29
N LYS A 234 -1.00 2.26 13.36
CA LYS A 234 -0.74 3.61 13.89
C LYS A 234 -0.22 3.55 15.32
N ALA A 235 -0.90 2.83 16.21
CA ALA A 235 -0.48 2.71 17.62
C ALA A 235 0.94 2.15 17.75
N LYS A 236 1.25 1.09 16.98
CA LYS A 236 2.59 0.47 16.96
C LYS A 236 3.68 1.41 16.43
N LEU A 237 3.39 2.19 15.39
CA LEU A 237 4.34 3.14 14.81
C LEU A 237 4.56 4.36 15.72
N ARG A 238 3.51 4.89 16.36
CA ARG A 238 3.62 5.99 17.34
C ARG A 238 4.45 5.57 18.55
N ALA A 239 4.24 4.37 19.09
CA ALA A 239 5.06 3.83 20.18
C ALA A 239 6.54 3.69 19.79
N LYS A 240 6.83 3.25 18.56
CA LYS A 240 8.20 3.20 18.03
C LYS A 240 8.81 4.59 17.85
N MET A 241 8.04 5.56 17.35
CA MET A 241 8.50 6.95 17.19
C MET A 241 8.96 7.53 18.52
N VAL A 242 8.17 7.30 19.59
CA VAL A 242 8.54 7.74 20.96
C VAL A 242 9.80 7.03 21.46
N GLN A 243 9.98 5.74 21.14
CA GLN A 243 11.18 5.01 21.54
C GLN A 243 12.45 5.52 20.85
N ILE A 244 12.35 6.00 19.61
CA ILE A 244 13.48 6.41 18.78
C ILE A 244 13.78 7.89 18.96
N ALA A 245 12.80 8.76 18.68
CA ALA A 245 12.94 10.22 18.64
C ALA A 245 12.31 10.94 19.85
N GLY A 246 11.80 10.21 20.85
CA GLY A 246 11.17 10.77 22.04
C GLY A 246 9.78 11.39 21.79
N THR A 247 9.23 12.04 22.81
CA THR A 247 7.93 12.72 22.74
C THR A 247 7.94 13.93 21.80
N GLN A 248 9.09 14.58 21.63
CA GLN A 248 9.29 15.70 20.70
C GLN A 248 9.17 15.24 19.24
N GLY A 249 9.74 14.09 18.88
CA GLY A 249 9.61 13.53 17.54
C GLY A 249 8.15 13.23 17.16
N LEU A 250 7.35 12.75 18.13
CA LEU A 250 5.92 12.52 17.91
C LEU A 250 5.14 13.85 17.76
N ALA A 251 5.43 14.84 18.59
CA ALA A 251 4.79 16.17 18.51
C ALA A 251 5.01 16.84 17.14
N ASN A 252 6.22 16.71 16.56
CA ASN A 252 6.50 17.22 15.23
C ASN A 252 5.65 16.54 14.14
N VAL A 253 5.40 15.24 14.27
CA VAL A 253 4.52 14.50 13.34
C VAL A 253 3.07 14.95 13.51
N ASP A 254 2.62 15.16 14.75
CA ASP A 254 1.26 15.65 15.01
C ASP A 254 1.02 17.06 14.48
N GLU A 255 2.00 17.95 14.60
CA GLU A 255 1.92 19.28 14.01
C GLU A 255 1.84 19.22 12.47
N LEU A 256 2.60 18.33 11.83
CA LEU A 256 2.52 18.13 10.38
C LEU A 256 1.16 17.57 9.95
N LEU A 257 0.62 16.58 10.67
CA LEU A 257 -0.70 16.03 10.40
C LEU A 257 -1.80 17.10 10.56
N ARG A 258 -1.66 18.02 11.52
CA ARG A 258 -2.56 19.15 11.72
C ARG A 258 -2.47 20.15 10.57
N LYS A 259 -1.25 20.46 10.12
CA LYS A 259 -0.98 21.35 8.98
C LYS A 259 -1.55 20.83 7.67
N GLU A 260 -1.50 19.51 7.44
CA GLU A 260 -2.07 18.86 6.27
C GLU A 260 -3.59 18.62 6.36
N ARG A 261 -4.25 19.01 7.46
CA ARG A 261 -5.70 18.82 7.72
C ARG A 261 -6.16 17.35 7.63
N ILE A 262 -5.33 16.41 8.08
CA ILE A 262 -5.64 14.98 8.01
C ILE A 262 -6.31 14.48 9.32
N TYR A 263 -6.25 15.27 10.40
CA TYR A 263 -7.01 15.00 11.61
C TYR A 263 -8.49 15.43 11.46
N PRO A 264 -9.47 14.56 11.73
CA PRO A 264 -10.79 15.02 12.16
C PRO A 264 -10.62 15.75 13.50
N GLU A 265 -11.24 16.91 13.67
CA GLU A 265 -10.99 17.82 14.78
C GLU A 265 -11.41 17.31 16.18
N ASP A 266 -11.98 16.09 16.30
CA ASP A 266 -12.74 15.67 17.51
C ASP A 266 -12.23 14.41 18.27
N ASP A 267 -11.04 13.85 18.00
CA ASP A 267 -10.52 12.71 18.79
C ASP A 267 -9.57 13.17 19.92
N GLU A 268 -10.12 13.65 21.03
CA GLU A 268 -9.40 13.92 22.30
C GLU A 268 -8.94 12.65 23.05
N GLU A 269 -9.22 11.43 22.54
CA GLU A 269 -9.01 10.18 23.29
C GLU A 269 -7.59 9.58 23.27
N ALA A 270 -6.61 10.18 22.59
CA ALA A 270 -5.24 9.64 22.57
C ALA A 270 -4.37 10.02 23.80
N GLY A 271 -4.96 10.69 24.80
CA GLY A 271 -4.27 11.19 25.98
C GLY A 271 -4.12 10.22 27.16
N ALA A 272 -4.73 9.03 27.15
CA ALA A 272 -4.71 8.15 28.32
C ALA A 272 -4.73 6.66 28.00
N SER A 273 -3.54 6.05 27.93
CA SER A 273 -3.36 4.64 28.32
C SER A 273 -1.90 4.38 28.70
N GLU A 274 -1.61 4.57 29.99
CA GLU A 274 -0.44 4.02 30.66
C GLU A 274 -0.55 2.49 30.76
N GLU A 275 0.62 1.84 30.67
CA GLU A 275 0.96 0.48 31.07
C GLU A 275 0.26 -0.72 30.38
N ALA A 276 0.94 -1.27 29.36
CA ALA A 276 0.82 -2.69 29.03
C ALA A 276 2.18 -3.33 28.64
N GLY A 277 2.67 -4.17 29.55
CA GLY A 277 3.40 -5.42 29.30
C GLY A 277 4.48 -5.46 28.20
N ALA A 278 5.73 -5.39 28.63
CA ALA A 278 6.90 -5.70 27.82
C ALA A 278 6.80 -7.08 27.14
N SER A 279 6.74 -7.11 25.81
CA SER A 279 6.95 -8.31 25.01
C SER A 279 8.09 -8.11 23.97
N ASP A 280 8.98 -9.10 24.01
CA ASP A 280 10.10 -9.49 23.12
C ASP A 280 10.69 -8.53 22.04
N PRO A 281 11.96 -8.07 22.19
CA PRO A 281 12.59 -7.09 21.29
C PRO A 281 13.22 -7.64 19.99
N SER A 282 12.89 -8.85 19.54
CA SER A 282 13.77 -9.56 18.59
C SER A 282 13.16 -9.94 17.23
N ALA A 283 12.01 -9.40 16.85
CA ALA A 283 11.47 -9.57 15.49
C ALA A 283 11.54 -8.29 14.63
N ALA A 284 12.27 -7.26 15.08
CA ALA A 284 12.02 -5.87 14.69
C ALA A 284 12.84 -5.30 13.51
N SER A 285 13.70 -6.08 12.83
CA SER A 285 14.50 -5.59 11.69
C SER A 285 13.76 -5.62 10.34
N SER A 286 12.61 -6.30 10.27
CA SER A 286 11.76 -6.27 9.08
C SER A 286 10.61 -5.27 9.27
N LEU A 287 10.85 -3.99 9.00
CA LEU A 287 9.81 -3.20 8.30
C LEU A 287 9.47 -3.99 7.03
N PRO A 288 8.20 -4.22 6.67
CA PRO A 288 7.85 -5.16 5.62
C PRO A 288 8.66 -4.83 4.35
N PRO A 289 9.66 -5.67 4.00
CA PRO A 289 10.35 -5.52 2.75
C PRO A 289 9.44 -6.13 1.70
N SER A 290 9.09 -5.34 0.69
CA SER A 290 8.28 -5.77 -0.44
C SER A 290 6.85 -6.17 -0.06
N THR A 291 5.95 -5.19 -0.11
CA THR A 291 4.52 -5.44 -0.33
C THR A 291 4.24 -6.02 -1.74
N ASN A 292 5.27 -6.23 -2.57
CA ASN A 292 5.11 -6.57 -3.97
C ASN A 292 5.30 -8.06 -4.28
N ALA A 293 5.85 -8.88 -3.37
CA ALA A 293 6.30 -10.24 -3.74
C ALA A 293 5.51 -11.44 -3.17
N SER A 294 4.64 -11.30 -2.16
CA SER A 294 3.85 -12.47 -1.67
C SER A 294 2.49 -12.17 -1.01
N GLY A 295 2.08 -10.90 -0.89
CA GLY A 295 0.74 -10.52 -0.39
C GLY A 295 -0.24 -10.08 -1.49
N LEU A 296 0.23 -9.93 -2.74
CA LEU A 296 -0.58 -9.36 -3.82
C LEU A 296 -1.59 -10.36 -4.43
N SER A 297 -1.64 -11.58 -3.92
CA SER A 297 -2.65 -12.58 -4.28
C SER A 297 -3.96 -12.40 -3.51
N SER A 298 -3.98 -11.57 -2.44
CA SER A 298 -5.14 -11.38 -1.57
C SER A 298 -5.52 -9.92 -1.35
N LEU A 299 -5.13 -9.00 -2.24
CA LEU A 299 -5.71 -7.66 -2.28
C LEU A 299 -7.08 -7.72 -3.00
N PRO A 300 -8.15 -7.15 -2.42
CA PRO A 300 -9.42 -7.01 -3.12
C PRO A 300 -9.21 -6.20 -4.40
N GLY A 301 -9.59 -6.75 -5.56
CA GLY A 301 -9.51 -6.03 -6.86
C GLY A 301 -9.00 -6.86 -8.04
N ARG A 302 -8.30 -7.98 -7.80
CA ARG A 302 -7.91 -8.91 -8.89
C ARG A 302 -9.04 -9.89 -9.19
N MET A 303 -9.44 -9.97 -10.46
CA MET A 303 -10.46 -10.93 -10.90
C MET A 303 -9.97 -12.37 -10.69
N THR A 304 -10.86 -13.20 -10.17
CA THR A 304 -10.63 -14.65 -10.08
C THR A 304 -10.63 -15.30 -11.47
N ASN A 305 -10.06 -16.51 -11.60
CA ASN A 305 -10.11 -17.25 -12.86
C ASN A 305 -11.55 -17.49 -13.36
N GLU A 306 -12.50 -17.69 -12.43
CA GLU A 306 -13.93 -17.82 -12.76
C GLU A 306 -14.49 -16.51 -13.33
N GLN A 307 -14.21 -15.38 -12.68
CA GLN A 307 -14.60 -14.07 -13.19
C GLN A 307 -13.97 -13.74 -14.54
N LEU A 308 -12.69 -14.08 -14.76
CA LEU A 308 -12.02 -13.87 -16.05
C LEU A 308 -12.61 -14.74 -17.17
N ALA A 309 -12.93 -16.01 -16.88
CA ALA A 309 -13.59 -16.88 -17.84
C ALA A 309 -14.96 -16.32 -18.23
N HIS A 310 -15.72 -15.86 -17.23
CA HIS A 310 -17.03 -15.25 -17.42
C HIS A 310 -16.98 -13.98 -18.26
N GLU A 311 -16.03 -13.08 -17.98
CA GLU A 311 -15.84 -11.87 -18.77
C GLU A 311 -15.45 -12.19 -20.23
N LEU A 312 -14.55 -13.15 -20.43
CA LEU A 312 -14.17 -13.59 -21.76
C LEU A 312 -15.31 -14.25 -22.53
N LEU A 313 -16.27 -14.90 -21.86
CA LEU A 313 -17.49 -15.43 -22.48
C LEU A 313 -18.42 -14.30 -22.97
N LEU A 314 -18.52 -13.21 -22.21
CA LEU A 314 -19.37 -12.06 -22.51
C LEU A 314 -18.77 -11.12 -23.57
N ASP A 315 -17.46 -10.90 -23.49
CA ASP A 315 -16.69 -10.13 -24.46
C ASP A 315 -15.33 -10.81 -24.76
N PRO A 316 -15.18 -11.45 -25.94
CA PRO A 316 -13.91 -12.03 -26.36
C PRO A 316 -12.76 -11.01 -26.44
N ASN A 317 -13.08 -9.72 -26.57
CA ASN A 317 -12.11 -8.63 -26.64
C ASN A 317 -11.81 -8.00 -25.28
N PHE A 318 -12.30 -8.58 -24.18
CA PHE A 318 -12.06 -8.11 -22.83
C PHE A 318 -10.56 -7.90 -22.54
N LYS A 319 -10.25 -6.81 -21.83
CA LYS A 319 -8.91 -6.43 -21.41
C LYS A 319 -8.94 -5.93 -19.97
N LEU A 320 -7.89 -6.25 -19.24
CA LEU A 320 -7.57 -5.64 -17.95
C LEU A 320 -7.22 -4.17 -18.13
N ASP A 321 -7.55 -3.37 -17.11
CA ASP A 321 -7.23 -1.95 -17.04
C ASP A 321 -5.72 -1.70 -16.83
N THR A 322 -5.33 -0.42 -16.76
CA THR A 322 -3.93 0.00 -16.56
C THR A 322 -3.31 -0.49 -15.25
N GLU A 323 -4.11 -0.81 -14.24
CA GLU A 323 -3.64 -1.33 -12.96
C GLU A 323 -3.59 -2.86 -12.91
N GLY A 324 -4.09 -3.52 -13.95
CA GLY A 324 -4.25 -4.97 -14.00
C GLY A 324 -5.43 -5.47 -13.16
N ALA A 325 -6.33 -4.58 -12.74
CA ALA A 325 -7.63 -4.91 -12.20
C ALA A 325 -8.64 -5.07 -13.36
N GLY A 326 -9.74 -5.79 -13.09
CA GLY A 326 -10.88 -5.83 -14.00
C GLY A 326 -11.79 -4.62 -13.78
N TYR A 327 -13.07 -4.74 -14.15
CA TYR A 327 -14.13 -3.73 -13.87
C TYR A 327 -14.38 -3.42 -12.38
N ILE A 328 -13.58 -3.95 -11.44
CA ILE A 328 -13.75 -3.74 -10.00
C ILE A 328 -12.91 -2.53 -9.61
N ASP A 329 -13.33 -1.36 -10.10
CA ASP A 329 -12.79 -0.10 -9.61
C ASP A 329 -13.41 0.17 -8.23
N ASN A 330 -12.59 0.03 -7.21
CA ASN A 330 -12.93 0.53 -5.88
C ASN A 330 -12.08 1.77 -5.67
N ALA A 331 -12.67 2.93 -5.99
CA ALA A 331 -12.02 4.23 -5.87
C ALA A 331 -11.42 4.46 -4.47
N VAL A 332 -12.06 3.94 -3.41
CA VAL A 332 -11.52 4.00 -2.04
C VAL A 332 -10.22 3.20 -1.92
N LEU A 333 -10.18 1.96 -2.42
CA LEU A 333 -8.96 1.15 -2.41
C LEU A 333 -7.86 1.73 -3.29
N SER A 334 -8.22 2.35 -4.42
CA SER A 334 -7.26 3.05 -5.29
C SER A 334 -6.61 4.23 -4.56
N ASN A 335 -7.42 5.09 -3.93
CA ASN A 335 -6.93 6.23 -3.14
C ASN A 335 -6.06 5.80 -1.95
N VAL A 336 -6.44 4.70 -1.27
CA VAL A 336 -5.63 4.08 -0.21
C VAL A 336 -4.28 3.65 -0.76
N ARG A 337 -4.26 2.94 -1.89
CA ARG A 337 -3.02 2.47 -2.54
C ARG A 337 -2.13 3.64 -2.97
N GLU A 338 -2.71 4.69 -3.53
CA GLU A 338 -2.01 5.90 -3.93
C GLU A 338 -1.35 6.59 -2.73
N SER A 339 -2.07 6.71 -1.61
CA SER A 339 -1.53 7.28 -0.36
C SER A 339 -0.27 6.56 0.11
N PHE A 340 -0.25 5.21 0.08
CA PHE A 340 0.94 4.43 0.42
C PHE A 340 2.05 4.55 -0.61
N LYS A 341 1.70 4.63 -1.91
CA LYS A 341 2.67 4.79 -3.00
C LYS A 341 3.42 6.10 -2.87
N ILE A 342 2.72 7.22 -2.64
CA ILE A 342 3.32 8.55 -2.47
C ILE A 342 4.27 8.54 -1.26
N ALA A 343 3.81 8.03 -0.12
CA ALA A 343 4.63 7.98 1.10
C ALA A 343 5.88 7.10 0.93
N PHE A 344 5.77 6.00 0.18
CA PHE A 344 6.92 5.16 -0.15
C PHE A 344 7.97 5.96 -0.91
N TRP A 345 7.61 6.59 -2.04
CA TRP A 345 8.56 7.33 -2.88
C TRP A 345 9.17 8.54 -2.19
N ASN A 346 8.36 9.32 -1.46
CA ASN A 346 8.87 10.44 -0.65
C ASN A 346 9.89 9.94 0.39
N SER A 347 9.63 8.78 0.99
CA SER A 347 10.57 8.17 1.92
C SER A 347 11.87 7.70 1.25
N LEU A 348 11.87 7.28 -0.03
CA LEU A 348 13.10 6.98 -0.77
C LEU A 348 13.90 8.24 -1.10
N VAL A 349 13.23 9.34 -1.43
CA VAL A 349 13.89 10.64 -1.65
C VAL A 349 14.63 11.05 -0.38
N ASP A 350 13.97 10.96 0.78
CA ASP A 350 14.61 11.32 2.04
C ASP A 350 15.77 10.40 2.41
N ASP A 351 15.71 9.10 2.08
CA ASP A 351 16.85 8.19 2.24
C ASP A 351 18.10 8.66 1.46
N LEU A 352 17.89 9.20 0.26
CA LEU A 352 18.96 9.69 -0.62
C LEU A 352 19.49 11.07 -0.20
N ARG A 353 18.72 11.83 0.58
CA ARG A 353 19.14 13.14 1.13
C ARG A 353 20.01 13.03 2.38
N ILE A 354 20.03 11.85 3.02
CA ILE A 354 20.89 11.61 4.19
C ILE A 354 22.36 11.76 3.78
N SER A 355 23.20 12.24 4.69
CA SER A 355 24.65 12.29 4.52
C SER A 355 25.31 11.23 5.40
N PRO A 356 25.84 10.11 4.85
CA PRO A 356 25.88 9.72 3.42
C PRO A 356 24.54 9.15 2.88
N PRO A 357 24.27 9.21 1.56
CA PRO A 357 23.03 8.73 0.95
C PRO A 357 22.80 7.22 1.12
N CYS A 358 21.56 6.81 1.35
CA CYS A 358 21.18 5.41 1.52
C CYS A 358 20.51 4.82 0.26
N TYR A 359 21.23 3.99 -0.49
CA TYR A 359 20.73 3.37 -1.73
C TYR A 359 20.04 2.01 -1.53
N THR A 360 19.97 1.47 -0.31
CA THR A 360 19.53 0.08 -0.08
C THR A 360 18.12 -0.21 -0.61
N ARG A 361 17.15 0.68 -0.37
CA ARG A 361 15.77 0.51 -0.88
C ARG A 361 15.69 0.75 -2.39
N VAL A 362 16.46 1.68 -2.93
CA VAL A 362 16.57 1.93 -4.38
C VAL A 362 17.04 0.67 -5.11
N ILE A 363 18.13 0.06 -4.64
CA ILE A 363 18.71 -1.15 -5.26
C ILE A 363 17.69 -2.29 -5.21
N ARG A 364 16.90 -2.39 -4.13
CA ARG A 364 15.80 -3.36 -4.06
C ARG A 364 14.74 -3.11 -5.14
N VAL A 365 14.34 -1.85 -5.36
CA VAL A 365 13.39 -1.50 -6.43
C VAL A 365 13.97 -1.82 -7.81
N LEU A 366 15.24 -1.53 -8.06
CA LEU A 366 15.93 -1.94 -9.29
C LEU A 366 15.91 -3.48 -9.46
N GLY A 367 16.08 -4.22 -8.38
CA GLY A 367 15.90 -5.67 -8.34
C GLY A 367 14.48 -6.10 -8.73
N GLU A 368 13.45 -5.43 -8.19
CA GLU A 368 12.05 -5.68 -8.55
C GLU A 368 11.76 -5.38 -10.03
N VAL A 369 12.34 -4.31 -10.59
CA VAL A 369 12.25 -3.97 -12.03
C VAL A 369 12.92 -5.04 -12.87
N ARG A 370 14.14 -5.46 -12.53
CA ARG A 370 14.86 -6.55 -13.21
C ARG A 370 14.03 -7.82 -13.20
N ASP A 371 13.53 -8.22 -12.04
CA ASP A 371 12.76 -9.45 -11.90
C ASP A 371 11.45 -9.36 -12.71
N GLY A 372 10.83 -8.17 -12.78
CA GLY A 372 9.68 -7.93 -13.66
C GLY A 372 9.98 -8.01 -15.16
N LEU A 373 11.16 -7.57 -15.60
CA LEU A 373 11.62 -7.78 -16.98
C LEU A 373 11.90 -9.26 -17.27
N ILE A 374 12.45 -10.00 -16.30
CA ILE A 374 12.67 -11.45 -16.41
C ILE A 374 11.34 -12.20 -16.53
N ASP A 375 10.31 -11.81 -15.79
CA ASP A 375 8.97 -12.42 -15.88
C ASP A 375 8.35 -12.21 -17.27
N LEU A 376 8.56 -11.04 -17.86
CA LEU A 376 8.07 -10.68 -19.19
C LEU A 376 8.80 -11.44 -20.30
N ALA A 377 10.11 -11.59 -20.18
CA ALA A 377 10.92 -12.32 -21.15
C ALA A 377 11.91 -13.27 -20.48
N PRO A 378 11.45 -14.46 -20.07
CA PRO A 378 12.30 -15.45 -19.39
C PRO A 378 13.53 -15.88 -20.20
N ARG A 379 13.45 -15.79 -21.53
CA ARG A 379 14.56 -16.06 -22.47
C ARG A 379 15.77 -15.13 -22.29
N PHE A 380 15.57 -13.91 -21.80
CA PHE A 380 16.66 -12.93 -21.59
C PHE A 380 17.17 -12.92 -20.13
N ARG A 381 16.83 -13.92 -19.32
CA ARG A 381 17.18 -13.97 -17.89
C ARG A 381 18.67 -13.77 -17.60
N ALA A 382 19.56 -14.40 -18.37
CA ALA A 382 21.01 -14.27 -18.17
C ALA A 382 21.48 -12.85 -18.51
N TYR A 383 21.10 -12.35 -19.68
CA TYR A 383 21.40 -10.99 -20.15
C TYR A 383 20.91 -9.91 -19.17
N LEU A 384 19.68 -10.00 -18.69
CA LEU A 384 19.10 -9.01 -17.76
C LEU A 384 19.78 -9.02 -16.38
N ARG A 385 20.25 -10.18 -15.92
CA ARG A 385 20.99 -10.28 -14.65
C ARG A 385 22.40 -9.71 -14.74
N GLU A 386 23.03 -9.85 -15.90
CA GLU A 386 24.34 -9.26 -16.17
C GLU A 386 24.24 -7.74 -16.34
N LYS A 387 23.26 -7.26 -17.11
CA LYS A 387 23.02 -5.82 -17.34
C LYS A 387 22.58 -5.07 -16.09
N ILE A 388 21.71 -5.69 -15.26
CA ILE A 388 21.17 -5.09 -14.03
C ILE A 388 21.66 -5.90 -12.83
N ASP A 389 22.97 -5.88 -12.60
CA ASP A 389 23.59 -6.56 -11.45
C ASP A 389 23.49 -5.69 -10.19
N THR A 390 22.53 -6.04 -9.33
CA THR A 390 22.31 -5.39 -8.03
C THR A 390 23.49 -5.55 -7.08
N ASN A 391 24.26 -6.65 -7.17
CA ASN A 391 25.42 -6.86 -6.31
C ASN A 391 26.56 -5.92 -6.71
N HIS A 392 26.79 -5.76 -8.01
CA HIS A 392 27.76 -4.81 -8.52
C HIS A 392 27.41 -3.37 -8.12
N ILE A 393 26.13 -2.96 -8.28
CA ILE A 393 25.68 -1.64 -7.83
C ILE A 393 25.88 -1.48 -6.31
N THR A 394 25.59 -2.51 -5.52
CA THR A 394 25.85 -2.49 -4.08
C THR A 394 27.33 -2.27 -3.77
N GLN A 395 28.24 -2.97 -4.46
CA GLN A 395 29.69 -2.79 -4.30
C GLN A 395 30.13 -1.36 -4.67
N LEU A 396 29.60 -0.78 -5.74
CA LEU A 396 29.91 0.60 -6.13
C LEU A 396 29.48 1.62 -5.06
N VAL A 397 28.30 1.41 -4.48
CA VAL A 397 27.80 2.23 -3.36
C VAL A 397 28.66 2.05 -2.13
N GLU A 398 29.07 0.82 -1.78
CA GLU A 398 29.95 0.56 -0.65
C GLU A 398 31.34 1.21 -0.84
N MET A 399 31.85 1.24 -2.07
CA MET A 399 33.11 1.94 -2.38
C MET A 399 32.98 3.47 -2.44
N GLY A 400 31.78 4.03 -2.26
CA GLY A 400 31.53 5.47 -2.34
C GLY A 400 31.80 6.07 -3.72
N SER A 401 31.78 5.25 -4.77
CA SER A 401 32.18 5.63 -6.14
C SER A 401 30.99 5.92 -7.06
N ILE A 402 29.77 5.99 -6.52
CA ILE A 402 28.58 6.28 -7.31
C ILE A 402 28.43 7.78 -7.51
N ASP A 403 28.50 8.23 -8.77
CA ASP A 403 28.28 9.61 -9.18
C ASP A 403 26.93 9.78 -9.89
N TRP A 404 26.48 11.02 -10.03
CA TRP A 404 25.20 11.34 -10.71
C TRP A 404 25.14 10.80 -12.15
N PRO A 405 26.20 10.92 -12.98
CA PRO A 405 26.26 10.26 -14.28
C PRO A 405 26.05 8.74 -14.22
N SER A 406 26.61 8.03 -13.24
CA SER A 406 26.37 6.59 -13.06
C SER A 406 24.91 6.30 -12.73
N CYS A 407 24.25 7.11 -11.90
CA CYS A 407 22.82 6.97 -11.60
C CYS A 407 21.95 7.07 -12.88
N ILE A 408 22.26 8.04 -13.75
CA ILE A 408 21.58 8.18 -15.04
C ILE A 408 21.85 6.96 -15.93
N ALA A 409 23.12 6.51 -16.00
CA ALA A 409 23.51 5.36 -16.82
C ALA A 409 22.82 4.05 -16.37
N ILE A 410 22.65 3.84 -15.07
CA ILE A 410 21.91 2.69 -14.54
C ILE A 410 20.46 2.70 -15.03
N LEU A 411 19.74 3.82 -14.87
CA LEU A 411 18.35 3.92 -15.33
C LEU A 411 18.23 3.79 -16.86
N ASP A 412 19.16 4.37 -17.60
CA ASP A 412 19.22 4.29 -19.07
C ASP A 412 19.42 2.84 -19.55
N GLY A 413 20.28 2.08 -18.88
CA GLY A 413 20.48 0.66 -19.16
C GLY A 413 19.25 -0.19 -18.85
N VAL A 414 18.55 0.10 -17.75
CA VAL A 414 17.31 -0.59 -17.37
C VAL A 414 16.20 -0.31 -18.39
N ILE A 415 16.01 0.95 -18.79
CA ILE A 415 14.96 1.32 -19.75
C ILE A 415 15.28 0.82 -21.15
N SER A 416 16.54 0.84 -21.56
CA SER A 416 16.97 0.26 -22.85
C SER A 416 16.65 -1.23 -22.90
N SER A 417 16.90 -1.97 -21.82
CA SER A 417 16.51 -3.37 -21.68
C SER A 417 14.99 -3.55 -21.74
N ALA A 418 14.22 -2.61 -21.15
CA ALA A 418 12.76 -2.63 -21.25
C ALA A 418 12.27 -2.39 -22.70
N ILE A 419 12.84 -1.43 -23.42
CA ILE A 419 12.50 -1.09 -24.82
C ILE A 419 12.80 -2.27 -25.75
N GLU A 420 13.88 -3.01 -25.52
CA GLU A 420 14.22 -4.22 -26.29
C GLU A 420 13.09 -5.27 -26.19
N ILE A 421 12.55 -5.47 -24.98
CA ILE A 421 11.54 -6.49 -24.66
C ILE A 421 10.11 -6.07 -25.05
N GLN A 422 9.84 -4.77 -25.14
CA GLN A 422 8.49 -4.22 -25.32
C GLN A 422 7.85 -4.54 -26.69
N GLU A 423 6.53 -4.40 -26.78
CA GLU A 423 5.78 -4.50 -28.05
C GLU A 423 6.01 -3.25 -28.94
N PRO A 424 6.08 -3.39 -30.28
CA PRO A 424 6.46 -2.31 -31.19
C PRO A 424 5.67 -1.00 -31.02
N LYS A 425 4.37 -1.11 -30.74
CA LYS A 425 3.47 0.05 -30.60
C LYS A 425 3.83 0.98 -29.44
N ARG A 426 4.37 0.45 -28.33
CA ARG A 426 4.71 1.24 -27.13
C ARG A 426 6.20 1.63 -27.09
N LYS A 427 7.03 1.06 -27.97
CA LYS A 427 8.46 1.38 -28.05
C LYS A 427 8.69 2.85 -28.37
N GLU A 428 8.01 3.37 -29.38
CA GLU A 428 8.19 4.76 -29.84
C GLU A 428 7.81 5.77 -28.76
N GLU A 429 6.66 5.57 -28.10
CA GLU A 429 6.21 6.36 -26.96
C GLU A 429 7.24 6.32 -25.80
N THR A 430 7.68 5.11 -25.41
CA THR A 430 8.63 4.95 -24.30
C THR A 430 9.99 5.59 -24.60
N VAL A 431 10.45 5.54 -25.86
CA VAL A 431 11.70 6.17 -26.31
C VAL A 431 11.61 7.69 -26.25
N SER A 432 10.53 8.28 -26.78
CA SER A 432 10.32 9.73 -26.77
C SER A 432 10.21 10.28 -25.35
N GLU A 433 9.38 9.63 -24.52
CA GLU A 433 9.19 9.99 -23.12
C GLU A 433 10.47 9.84 -22.28
N TRP A 434 11.27 8.80 -22.54
CA TRP A 434 12.54 8.61 -21.84
C TRP A 434 13.58 9.63 -22.26
N ALA A 435 13.66 9.99 -23.54
CA ALA A 435 14.59 11.00 -24.03
C ALA A 435 14.37 12.36 -23.36
N GLU A 436 13.11 12.80 -23.22
CA GLU A 436 12.77 14.04 -22.52
C GLU A 436 13.14 13.97 -21.03
N ARG A 437 12.80 12.85 -20.36
CA ARG A 437 13.12 12.65 -18.94
C ARG A 437 14.62 12.60 -18.67
N LYS A 438 15.38 11.92 -19.52
CA LYS A 438 16.85 11.83 -19.44
C LYS A 438 17.48 13.22 -19.62
N ALA A 439 16.98 14.03 -20.56
CA ALA A 439 17.45 15.39 -20.74
C ALA A 439 17.19 16.26 -19.50
N LYS A 440 16.00 16.13 -18.88
CA LYS A 440 15.68 16.82 -17.62
C LYS A 440 16.63 16.41 -16.49
N MET A 441 16.91 15.10 -16.35
CA MET A 441 17.87 14.60 -15.34
C MET A 441 19.29 15.15 -15.55
N GLN A 442 19.72 15.33 -16.79
CA GLN A 442 21.04 15.88 -17.11
C GLN A 442 21.16 17.37 -16.76
N SER A 443 20.04 18.11 -16.79
CA SER A 443 19.98 19.52 -16.42
C SER A 443 19.59 19.79 -14.96
N CYS A 444 19.36 18.76 -14.15
CA CYS A 444 18.93 18.92 -12.75
C CYS A 444 20.04 19.45 -11.84
N GLU A 445 19.66 20.35 -10.93
CA GLU A 445 20.52 20.85 -9.86
C GLU A 445 20.78 19.77 -8.79
N PRO A 446 21.91 19.83 -8.05
CA PRO A 446 22.27 18.82 -7.06
C PRO A 446 21.21 18.54 -5.98
N GLU A 447 20.44 19.55 -5.58
CA GLU A 447 19.38 19.42 -4.57
C GLU A 447 18.17 18.62 -5.07
N GLU A 448 17.91 18.65 -6.38
CA GLU A 448 16.79 17.99 -7.05
C GLU A 448 17.12 16.57 -7.54
N GLN A 449 18.41 16.21 -7.59
CA GLN A 449 18.88 14.90 -8.06
C GLN A 449 18.20 13.70 -7.35
N PRO A 450 18.01 13.69 -6.01
CA PRO A 450 17.30 12.60 -5.33
C PRO A 450 15.85 12.43 -5.78
N GLU A 451 15.14 13.54 -5.96
CA GLU A 451 13.74 13.56 -6.42
C GLU A 451 13.65 13.10 -7.87
N ALA A 452 14.48 13.67 -8.75
CA ALA A 452 14.54 13.31 -10.15
C ALA A 452 14.84 11.82 -10.33
N PHE A 453 15.80 11.27 -9.59
CA PHE A 453 16.14 9.86 -9.67
C PHE A 453 15.00 8.95 -9.20
N CYS A 454 14.35 9.27 -8.08
CA CYS A 454 13.21 8.49 -7.59
C CYS A 454 12.01 8.55 -8.55
N ALA A 455 11.69 9.73 -9.10
CA ALA A 455 10.62 9.89 -10.07
C ALA A 455 10.85 9.07 -11.35
N ASN A 456 12.09 9.01 -11.83
CA ASN A 456 12.45 8.22 -13.01
C ASN A 456 12.48 6.71 -12.72
N LEU A 457 12.89 6.31 -11.52
CA LEU A 457 12.80 4.93 -11.07
C LEU A 457 11.34 4.47 -10.93
N GLU A 458 10.47 5.34 -10.39
CA GLU A 458 9.03 5.11 -10.33
C GLU A 458 8.44 4.93 -11.74
N TYR A 459 8.78 5.84 -12.66
CA TYR A 459 8.38 5.73 -14.05
C TYR A 459 8.81 4.40 -14.68
N THR A 460 10.05 3.98 -14.43
CA THR A 460 10.59 2.71 -14.94
C THR A 460 9.78 1.53 -14.42
N LEU A 461 9.51 1.49 -13.11
CA LEU A 461 8.70 0.44 -12.49
C LEU A 461 7.25 0.45 -13.02
N ALA A 462 6.65 1.63 -13.16
CA ALA A 462 5.31 1.78 -13.72
C ALA A 462 5.24 1.28 -15.16
N ARG A 463 6.26 1.57 -15.98
CA ARG A 463 6.36 1.10 -17.36
C ARG A 463 6.47 -0.43 -17.43
N VAL A 464 7.28 -1.06 -16.57
CA VAL A 464 7.37 -2.52 -16.49
C VAL A 464 6.04 -3.16 -16.03
N ASN A 465 5.34 -2.54 -15.09
CA ASN A 465 4.02 -3.01 -14.67
C ASN A 465 2.97 -2.89 -15.81
N ALA A 466 2.99 -1.79 -16.57
CA ALA A 466 2.15 -1.65 -17.76
C ALA A 466 2.48 -2.70 -18.84
N MET A 467 3.76 -3.09 -18.98
CA MET A 467 4.16 -4.20 -19.86
C MET A 467 3.62 -5.55 -19.35
N ARG A 468 3.57 -5.78 -18.03
CA ARG A 468 2.97 -6.98 -17.43
C ARG A 468 1.47 -7.06 -17.72
N VAL A 469 0.75 -5.94 -17.64
CA VAL A 469 -0.66 -5.86 -18.03
C VAL A 469 -0.85 -6.16 -19.51
N ASP A 470 -0.02 -5.58 -20.39
CA ASP A 470 -0.07 -5.87 -21.83
C ASP A 470 0.17 -7.36 -22.13
N ALA A 471 1.16 -7.96 -21.49
CA ALA A 471 1.46 -9.38 -21.63
C ALA A 471 0.30 -10.25 -21.13
N ALA A 472 -0.35 -9.86 -20.03
CA ALA A 472 -1.56 -10.53 -19.55
C ALA A 472 -2.72 -10.39 -20.57
N ASN A 473 -2.96 -9.19 -21.09
CA ASN A 473 -3.97 -8.93 -22.12
C ASN A 473 -3.69 -9.68 -23.44
N ALA A 474 -2.42 -9.87 -23.81
CA ALA A 474 -2.03 -10.71 -24.94
C ALA A 474 -2.34 -12.19 -24.68
N ARG A 475 -2.08 -12.69 -23.47
CA ARG A 475 -2.45 -14.06 -23.06
C ARG A 475 -3.97 -14.25 -23.03
N LEU A 476 -4.73 -13.26 -22.54
CA LEU A 476 -6.19 -13.27 -22.55
C LEU A 476 -6.73 -13.36 -23.98
N ARG A 477 -6.22 -12.55 -24.91
CA ARG A 477 -6.57 -12.65 -26.34
C ARG A 477 -6.27 -14.04 -26.92
N ASN A 478 -5.13 -14.62 -26.55
CA ASN A 478 -4.75 -15.96 -27.02
C ASN A 478 -5.68 -17.04 -26.46
N ILE A 479 -6.13 -16.96 -25.20
CA ILE A 479 -7.00 -17.98 -24.60
C ILE A 479 -8.49 -17.74 -24.86
N ALA A 480 -8.88 -16.53 -25.29
CA ALA A 480 -10.28 -16.15 -25.51
C ALA A 480 -11.04 -17.15 -26.38
N HIS A 481 -10.45 -17.65 -27.46
CA HIS A 481 -11.10 -18.65 -28.34
C HIS A 481 -11.34 -19.99 -27.63
N VAL A 482 -10.42 -20.43 -26.76
CA VAL A 482 -10.57 -21.66 -25.97
C VAL A 482 -11.70 -21.48 -24.96
N ILE A 483 -11.77 -20.33 -24.30
CA ILE A 483 -12.85 -20.00 -23.36
C ILE A 483 -14.20 -19.88 -24.08
N GLN A 484 -14.24 -19.32 -25.29
CA GLN A 484 -15.48 -19.28 -26.07
C GLN A 484 -16.02 -20.68 -26.42
N ASN A 485 -15.12 -21.67 -26.60
CA ASN A 485 -15.52 -23.04 -26.94
C ASN A 485 -15.78 -23.93 -25.72
N HIS A 486 -15.10 -23.72 -24.60
CA HIS A 486 -15.12 -24.62 -23.43
C HIS A 486 -15.45 -23.93 -22.09
N GLY A 487 -15.66 -22.61 -22.10
CA GLY A 487 -15.90 -21.82 -20.91
C GLY A 487 -17.26 -22.10 -20.27
N VAL A 488 -18.24 -22.52 -21.06
CA VAL A 488 -19.58 -22.89 -20.58
C VAL A 488 -19.49 -24.13 -19.68
N GLU A 489 -18.77 -25.16 -20.11
CA GLU A 489 -18.55 -26.37 -19.31
C GLU A 489 -17.71 -26.07 -18.06
N TYR A 490 -16.74 -25.16 -18.17
CA TYR A 490 -15.93 -24.71 -17.05
C TYR A 490 -16.78 -24.06 -15.95
N GLU A 491 -17.64 -23.10 -16.30
CA GLU A 491 -18.55 -22.45 -15.35
C GLU A 491 -19.58 -23.43 -14.77
N GLN A 492 -20.14 -24.33 -15.60
CA GLN A 492 -21.06 -25.37 -15.14
C GLN A 492 -20.43 -26.30 -14.10
N SER A 493 -19.18 -26.72 -14.33
CA SER A 493 -18.42 -27.57 -13.40
C SER A 493 -18.15 -26.85 -12.09
N HIS A 494 -17.74 -25.57 -12.15
CA HIS A 494 -17.54 -24.73 -10.97
C HIS A 494 -18.83 -24.50 -10.16
N MET A 495 -19.94 -24.19 -10.83
CA MET A 495 -21.24 -24.03 -10.18
C MET A 495 -21.71 -25.34 -9.54
N SER A 496 -21.55 -26.47 -10.24
CA SER A 496 -21.87 -27.80 -9.71
C SER A 496 -21.05 -28.12 -8.46
N LYS A 497 -19.77 -27.72 -8.43
CA LYS A 497 -18.91 -27.87 -7.26
C LYS A 497 -19.40 -27.02 -6.09
N LYS A 498 -19.82 -25.77 -6.33
CA LYS A 498 -20.42 -24.89 -5.30
C LYS A 498 -21.68 -25.50 -4.69
N ILE A 499 -22.60 -26.00 -5.53
CA ILE A 499 -23.85 -26.64 -5.09
C ILE A 499 -23.57 -27.94 -4.31
N ARG A 500 -22.58 -28.75 -4.71
CA ARG A 500 -22.19 -29.96 -3.95
C ARG A 500 -21.61 -29.64 -2.58
N GLN A 501 -20.87 -28.53 -2.47
CA GLN A 501 -20.29 -28.09 -1.20
C GLN A 501 -21.35 -27.51 -0.26
N ASN A 502 -22.34 -26.80 -0.80
CA ASN A 502 -23.45 -26.25 -0.05
C ASN A 502 -24.79 -26.51 -0.78
N PRO A 503 -25.56 -27.54 -0.37
CA PRO A 503 -26.86 -27.85 -0.97
C PRO A 503 -27.90 -26.72 -0.87
N GLU A 504 -27.78 -25.84 0.12
CA GLU A 504 -28.67 -24.68 0.31
C GLU A 504 -28.15 -23.41 -0.38
N TYR A 505 -27.17 -23.53 -1.27
CA TYR A 505 -26.57 -22.38 -1.97
C TYR A 505 -27.61 -21.56 -2.75
N LEU A 506 -28.58 -22.19 -3.42
CA LEU A 506 -29.57 -21.53 -4.29
C LEU A 506 -30.84 -21.12 -3.55
N ARG A 507 -30.73 -20.22 -2.57
CA ARG A 507 -31.90 -19.79 -1.78
C ARG A 507 -32.71 -18.69 -2.46
N ARG A 508 -32.05 -17.68 -3.04
CA ARG A 508 -32.71 -16.49 -3.63
C ARG A 508 -33.22 -16.75 -5.04
N THR A 509 -32.48 -17.53 -5.82
CA THR A 509 -32.81 -17.83 -7.22
C THR A 509 -34.23 -18.41 -7.41
N PRO A 510 -34.68 -19.42 -6.62
CA PRO A 510 -36.03 -19.96 -6.78
C PRO A 510 -37.15 -18.97 -6.43
N GLU A 511 -36.97 -18.18 -5.36
CA GLU A 511 -37.95 -17.18 -4.92
C GLU A 511 -38.10 -16.07 -5.97
N TRP A 512 -36.98 -15.60 -6.51
CA TRP A 512 -36.96 -14.60 -7.58
C TRP A 512 -37.66 -15.08 -8.86
N ILE A 513 -37.44 -16.33 -9.27
CA ILE A 513 -38.13 -16.92 -10.43
C ILE A 513 -39.63 -17.07 -10.16
N LEU A 514 -40.03 -17.48 -8.96
CA LEU A 514 -41.44 -17.61 -8.58
C LEU A 514 -42.19 -16.27 -8.68
N GLN A 515 -41.57 -15.17 -8.22
CA GLN A 515 -42.14 -13.82 -8.36
C GLN A 515 -42.35 -13.46 -9.84
N SER A 516 -41.39 -13.81 -10.69
CA SER A 516 -41.47 -13.54 -12.13
C SER A 516 -42.56 -14.36 -12.82
N ILE A 517 -42.69 -15.65 -12.51
CA ILE A 517 -43.78 -16.51 -13.01
C ILE A 517 -45.14 -15.97 -12.58
N THR A 518 -45.27 -15.54 -11.32
CA THR A 518 -46.52 -15.00 -10.78
C THR A 518 -46.92 -13.70 -11.48
N LYS A 519 -45.96 -12.81 -11.78
CA LYS A 519 -46.20 -11.60 -12.56
C LYS A 519 -46.70 -11.95 -13.98
N LEU A 520 -45.97 -12.81 -14.67
CA LEU A 520 -46.29 -13.22 -16.04
C LEU A 520 -47.63 -13.97 -16.14
N SER A 521 -47.97 -14.80 -15.14
CA SER A 521 -49.25 -15.51 -15.12
C SER A 521 -50.45 -14.57 -14.99
N LYS A 522 -50.29 -13.41 -14.33
CA LYS A 522 -51.36 -12.39 -14.24
C LYS A 522 -51.58 -11.70 -15.58
N GLU A 523 -50.53 -11.56 -16.38
CA GLU A 523 -50.56 -10.93 -17.71
C GLU A 523 -51.03 -11.92 -18.79
N ASN A 524 -50.68 -13.20 -18.67
CA ASN A 524 -51.06 -14.25 -19.62
C ASN A 524 -51.28 -15.61 -18.91
N GLY A 525 -52.55 -16.00 -18.76
CA GLY A 525 -52.95 -17.25 -18.09
C GLY A 525 -52.51 -18.54 -18.78
N MET A 526 -52.02 -18.49 -20.03
CA MET A 526 -51.55 -19.67 -20.78
C MET A 526 -50.08 -20.04 -20.49
N ILE A 527 -49.38 -19.28 -19.65
CA ILE A 527 -47.96 -19.51 -19.35
C ILE A 527 -47.77 -20.75 -18.47
N ILE A 528 -48.55 -20.92 -17.39
CA ILE A 528 -48.42 -22.07 -16.47
C ILE A 528 -48.64 -23.41 -17.19
N PRO A 529 -49.71 -23.60 -17.99
CA PRO A 529 -49.89 -24.84 -18.75
C PRO A 529 -48.76 -25.11 -19.75
N SER A 530 -48.17 -24.08 -20.34
CA SER A 530 -47.05 -24.23 -21.29
C SER A 530 -45.74 -24.60 -20.59
N LEU A 531 -45.50 -24.06 -19.40
CA LEU A 531 -44.35 -24.45 -18.56
C LEU A 531 -44.45 -25.90 -18.08
N LEU A 532 -45.64 -26.35 -17.66
CA LEU A 532 -45.87 -27.73 -17.25
C LEU A 532 -45.76 -28.73 -18.41
N ARG A 533 -46.09 -28.31 -19.64
CA ARG A 533 -45.84 -29.09 -20.87
C ARG A 533 -44.37 -29.16 -21.28
N GLY A 534 -43.51 -28.38 -20.64
CA GLY A 534 -42.08 -28.37 -20.95
C GLY A 534 -41.72 -27.56 -22.20
N ASP A 535 -42.51 -26.54 -22.57
CA ASP A 535 -42.20 -25.73 -23.76
C ASP A 535 -40.93 -24.90 -23.58
N GLY A 536 -39.91 -25.22 -24.38
CA GLY A 536 -38.61 -24.57 -24.38
C GLY A 536 -38.67 -23.06 -24.65
N ALA A 537 -39.60 -22.60 -25.50
CA ALA A 537 -39.74 -21.18 -25.79
C ALA A 537 -40.28 -20.42 -24.56
N THR A 538 -41.28 -20.98 -23.88
CA THR A 538 -41.85 -20.40 -22.66
C THR A 538 -40.81 -20.31 -21.52
N PHE A 539 -39.95 -21.33 -21.33
CA PHE A 539 -38.85 -21.24 -20.36
C PHE A 539 -37.89 -20.07 -20.64
N GLN A 540 -37.53 -19.87 -21.91
CA GLN A 540 -36.65 -18.78 -22.32
C GLN A 540 -37.30 -17.42 -22.05
N THR A 541 -38.59 -17.29 -22.35
CA THR A 541 -39.35 -16.07 -22.06
C THR A 541 -39.38 -15.77 -20.56
N VAL A 542 -39.64 -16.76 -19.71
CA VAL A 542 -39.66 -16.57 -18.24
C VAL A 542 -38.31 -16.15 -17.71
N HIS A 543 -37.22 -16.81 -18.12
CA HIS A 543 -35.86 -16.46 -17.69
C HIS A 543 -35.46 -15.05 -18.12
N ALA A 544 -35.69 -14.71 -19.38
CA ALA A 544 -35.34 -13.40 -19.92
C ALA A 544 -36.18 -12.27 -19.28
N ALA A 545 -37.47 -12.52 -19.05
CA ALA A 545 -38.35 -11.59 -18.34
C ALA A 545 -37.97 -11.43 -16.87
N ALA A 546 -37.50 -12.48 -16.19
CA ALA A 546 -37.02 -12.41 -14.82
C ALA A 546 -35.78 -11.49 -14.71
N ILE A 547 -34.80 -11.65 -15.61
CA ILE A 547 -33.60 -10.81 -15.66
C ILE A 547 -33.96 -9.36 -15.99
N LEU A 548 -34.86 -9.13 -16.95
CA LEU A 548 -35.35 -7.79 -17.26
C LEU A 548 -36.04 -7.17 -16.02
N GLY A 549 -36.89 -7.93 -15.33
CA GLY A 549 -37.57 -7.50 -14.11
C GLY A 549 -36.61 -7.09 -12.99
N LEU A 550 -35.44 -7.72 -12.90
CA LEU A 550 -34.39 -7.31 -11.95
C LEU A 550 -33.81 -5.93 -12.28
N VAL A 551 -33.59 -5.65 -13.57
CA VAL A 551 -33.07 -4.36 -14.06
C VAL A 551 -34.13 -3.26 -14.00
N THR A 552 -35.41 -3.60 -14.24
CA THR A 552 -36.51 -2.64 -14.21
C THR A 552 -37.09 -2.43 -12.81
N ALA A 553 -36.72 -3.21 -11.80
CA ALA A 553 -37.16 -3.04 -10.41
C ALA A 553 -36.74 -1.70 -9.79
N ASP A 554 -37.56 -1.19 -8.87
CA ASP A 554 -37.30 0.04 -8.11
C ASP A 554 -36.22 -0.15 -7.03
N VAL A 555 -36.04 -1.39 -6.56
CA VAL A 555 -35.09 -1.72 -5.50
C VAL A 555 -33.67 -1.78 -6.07
N PRO A 556 -32.68 -1.07 -5.48
CA PRO A 556 -31.30 -1.12 -5.95
C PRO A 556 -30.73 -2.54 -5.82
N ILE A 557 -30.06 -3.00 -6.87
CA ILE A 557 -29.41 -4.31 -6.87
C ILE A 557 -28.20 -4.24 -5.92
N THR A 558 -28.17 -5.10 -4.90
CA THR A 558 -27.02 -5.29 -4.00
C THR A 558 -26.53 -6.74 -4.09
N ASP A 559 -25.34 -7.01 -3.58
CA ASP A 559 -24.78 -8.37 -3.55
C ASP A 559 -25.67 -9.32 -2.71
N GLU A 560 -26.42 -8.76 -1.76
CA GLU A 560 -27.37 -9.45 -0.88
C GLU A 560 -28.75 -9.70 -1.52
N ASN A 561 -29.17 -8.87 -2.47
CA ASN A 561 -30.46 -9.01 -3.16
C ASN A 561 -30.35 -9.69 -4.54
N CYS A 562 -29.15 -9.78 -5.12
CA CYS A 562 -28.95 -10.40 -6.43
C CYS A 562 -29.08 -11.94 -6.37
N PRO A 563 -29.77 -12.60 -7.31
CA PRO A 563 -29.80 -14.06 -7.40
C PRO A 563 -28.39 -14.67 -7.49
N GLU A 564 -28.19 -15.84 -6.88
CA GLU A 564 -26.86 -16.45 -6.78
C GLU A 564 -26.20 -16.72 -8.13
N LEU A 565 -27.01 -17.10 -9.13
CA LEU A 565 -26.54 -17.39 -10.49
C LEU A 565 -26.11 -16.14 -11.27
N LEU A 566 -26.34 -14.93 -10.75
CA LEU A 566 -25.99 -13.65 -11.38
C LEU A 566 -24.94 -12.87 -10.59
N LEU A 567 -24.30 -13.48 -9.59
CA LEU A 567 -23.33 -12.80 -8.72
C LEU A 567 -22.10 -12.27 -9.47
N LEU A 568 -21.71 -12.90 -10.58
CA LEU A 568 -20.60 -12.44 -11.41
C LEU A 568 -20.95 -11.16 -12.20
N ASP A 569 -22.23 -10.91 -12.44
CA ASP A 569 -22.73 -9.78 -13.25
C ASP A 569 -23.26 -8.60 -12.41
N VAL A 570 -23.16 -8.63 -11.08
CA VAL A 570 -23.80 -7.64 -10.18
C VAL A 570 -23.46 -6.19 -10.56
N ALA A 571 -22.19 -5.89 -10.76
CA ALA A 571 -21.76 -4.54 -11.15
C ALA A 571 -22.34 -4.10 -12.50
N ARG A 572 -22.47 -5.04 -13.45
CA ARG A 572 -23.06 -4.78 -14.76
C ARG A 572 -24.58 -4.59 -14.68
N LEU A 573 -25.26 -5.39 -13.87
CA LEU A 573 -26.69 -5.26 -13.62
C LEU A 573 -27.02 -3.94 -12.92
N LYS A 574 -26.22 -3.52 -11.94
CA LYS A 574 -26.31 -2.18 -11.31
C LYS A 574 -26.20 -1.06 -12.36
N ARG A 575 -25.21 -1.13 -13.25
CA ARG A 575 -25.03 -0.17 -14.36
C ARG A 575 -26.25 -0.15 -15.29
N LEU A 576 -26.78 -1.32 -15.66
CA LEU A 576 -27.96 -1.41 -16.52
C LEU A 576 -29.23 -0.89 -15.85
N GLN A 577 -29.41 -1.14 -14.54
CA GLN A 577 -30.53 -0.60 -13.77
C GLN A 577 -30.49 0.94 -13.75
N ARG A 578 -29.32 1.53 -13.48
CA ARG A 578 -29.13 2.99 -13.54
C ARG A 578 -29.41 3.55 -14.93
N SER A 579 -28.90 2.90 -15.97
CA SER A 579 -29.18 3.28 -17.36
C SER A 579 -30.66 3.20 -17.69
N PHE A 580 -31.39 2.15 -17.29
CA PHE A 580 -32.84 2.05 -17.49
C PHE A 580 -33.60 3.20 -16.80
N ARG A 581 -33.22 3.53 -15.55
CA ARG A 581 -33.82 4.64 -14.80
C ARG A 581 -33.58 5.98 -15.49
N PHE A 582 -32.39 6.17 -16.04
CA PHE A 582 -32.07 7.35 -16.83
C PHE A 582 -32.80 7.39 -18.17
N ASP A 583 -32.96 6.25 -18.86
CA ASP A 583 -33.73 6.15 -20.12
C ASP A 583 -35.20 6.54 -19.89
N LEU A 584 -35.77 6.09 -18.77
CA LEU A 584 -37.12 6.46 -18.35
C LEU A 584 -37.23 7.97 -18.04
N PHE A 585 -36.25 8.53 -17.32
CA PHE A 585 -36.15 9.96 -17.08
C PHE A 585 -36.03 10.75 -18.39
N GLY A 586 -35.15 10.33 -19.31
CA GLY A 586 -34.95 10.97 -20.61
C GLY A 586 -36.22 10.98 -21.46
N CYS A 587 -36.94 9.85 -21.52
CA CYS A 587 -38.25 9.79 -22.20
C CYS A 587 -39.28 10.73 -21.56
N GLY A 588 -39.25 10.86 -20.23
CA GLY A 588 -40.06 11.80 -19.47
C GLY A 588 -39.74 13.26 -19.78
N CYS A 589 -38.45 13.61 -19.78
CA CYS A 589 -37.95 14.94 -20.13
C CYS A 589 -38.37 15.33 -21.53
N LEU A 590 -38.20 14.44 -22.51
CA LEU A 590 -38.64 14.69 -23.88
C LEU A 590 -40.15 14.89 -23.99
N ARG A 591 -40.95 14.11 -23.25
CA ARG A 591 -42.40 14.27 -23.22
C ARG A 591 -42.80 15.63 -22.66
N MET A 592 -42.26 15.98 -21.50
CA MET A 592 -42.59 17.22 -20.79
C MET A 592 -42.09 18.45 -21.54
N ALA A 593 -40.85 18.42 -22.03
CA ALA A 593 -40.27 19.50 -22.83
C ALA A 593 -41.04 19.69 -24.14
N SER A 594 -41.35 18.61 -24.86
CA SER A 594 -42.16 18.71 -26.10
C SER A 594 -43.53 19.29 -25.81
N GLN A 595 -44.21 18.85 -24.74
CA GLN A 595 -45.52 19.38 -24.38
C GLN A 595 -45.47 20.85 -24.00
N LYS A 596 -44.48 21.26 -23.17
CA LYS A 596 -44.33 22.62 -22.66
C LYS A 596 -43.91 23.60 -23.77
N ILE A 597 -42.93 23.23 -24.59
CA ILE A 597 -42.41 24.07 -25.68
C ILE A 597 -43.42 24.18 -26.82
N LEU A 598 -43.95 23.04 -27.32
CA LEU A 598 -44.88 23.05 -28.48
C LEU A 598 -46.26 23.62 -28.15
N SER A 599 -46.60 23.77 -26.87
CA SER A 599 -47.80 24.49 -26.44
C SER A 599 -47.74 26.00 -26.69
N LYS A 600 -46.53 26.58 -26.76
CA LYS A 600 -46.30 28.03 -26.88
C LYS A 600 -45.67 28.45 -28.20
N ASP A 601 -44.75 27.65 -28.74
CA ASP A 601 -44.08 27.92 -30.02
C ASP A 601 -43.94 26.62 -30.84
N ARG A 602 -44.40 26.66 -32.09
CA ARG A 602 -44.30 25.54 -33.07
C ARG A 602 -43.25 25.82 -34.15
N GLY A 603 -42.41 26.84 -33.98
CA GLY A 603 -41.37 27.24 -34.91
C GLY A 603 -40.23 26.21 -35.05
N THR A 604 -39.41 26.42 -36.08
CA THR A 604 -38.21 25.61 -36.36
C THR A 604 -37.18 25.66 -35.23
N SER A 605 -37.07 26.78 -34.52
CA SER A 605 -36.14 26.96 -33.40
C SER A 605 -36.54 26.14 -32.16
N ALA A 606 -37.84 26.01 -31.87
CA ALA A 606 -38.36 25.14 -30.81
C ALA A 606 -38.03 23.65 -31.07
N MET A 607 -38.15 23.22 -32.34
CA MET A 607 -37.74 21.88 -32.77
C MET A 607 -36.22 21.70 -32.74
N GLY A 608 -35.44 22.78 -32.90
CA GLY A 608 -33.99 22.82 -32.71
C GLY A 608 -33.59 22.47 -31.28
N LEU A 609 -34.20 23.11 -30.28
CA LEU A 609 -33.95 22.85 -28.85
C LEU A 609 -34.32 21.41 -28.46
N ILE A 610 -35.45 20.87 -28.95
CA ILE A 610 -35.83 19.48 -28.69
C ILE A 610 -34.80 18.52 -29.31
N ARG A 611 -34.30 18.81 -30.53
CA ARG A 611 -33.26 17.99 -31.17
C ARG A 611 -31.95 18.04 -30.39
N HIS A 612 -31.55 19.21 -29.90
CA HIS A 612 -30.37 19.37 -29.05
C HIS A 612 -30.52 18.55 -27.75
N LEU A 613 -31.68 18.61 -27.09
CA LEU A 613 -31.97 17.79 -25.91
C LEU A 613 -31.89 16.29 -26.20
N VAL A 614 -32.39 15.82 -27.34
CA VAL A 614 -32.26 14.41 -27.77
C VAL A 614 -30.79 14.02 -27.94
N THR A 615 -29.98 14.86 -28.58
CA THR A 615 -28.55 14.61 -28.75
C THR A 615 -27.83 14.53 -27.40
N ALA A 616 -28.08 15.48 -26.50
CA ALA A 616 -27.49 15.50 -25.17
C ALA A 616 -27.88 14.26 -24.34
N LEU A 617 -29.16 13.85 -24.36
CA LEU A 617 -29.62 12.65 -23.66
C LEU A 617 -29.03 11.34 -24.22
N ASN A 618 -28.81 11.26 -25.54
CA ASN A 618 -28.17 10.09 -26.15
C ASN A 618 -26.67 10.02 -25.82
N ALA A 619 -25.98 11.16 -25.74
CA ALA A 619 -24.55 11.24 -25.45
C ALA A 619 -24.19 10.99 -23.98
N PHE A 620 -25.05 11.36 -23.03
CA PHE A 620 -24.73 11.33 -21.59
C PHE A 620 -24.62 9.92 -20.99
N ASP A 621 -23.48 9.49 -20.46
CA ASP A 621 -23.39 8.21 -19.75
C ASP A 621 -23.88 8.31 -18.30
N ALA A 622 -24.90 7.53 -17.94
CA ALA A 622 -25.49 7.52 -16.60
C ALA A 622 -25.15 6.24 -15.80
N SER A 623 -24.32 5.37 -16.35
CA SER A 623 -24.09 4.03 -15.79
C SER A 623 -23.35 4.04 -14.45
N GLU A 624 -22.50 5.02 -14.22
CA GLU A 624 -21.62 5.09 -13.03
C GLU A 624 -22.21 5.87 -11.85
N MET A 625 -23.25 6.68 -12.10
CA MET A 625 -23.85 7.58 -11.12
C MET A 625 -25.13 7.04 -10.50
N ASP A 626 -25.48 7.52 -9.31
CA ASP A 626 -26.81 7.34 -8.75
C ASP A 626 -27.86 8.09 -9.58
N THR A 627 -29.14 7.73 -9.43
CA THR A 627 -30.20 8.29 -10.27
C THR A 627 -30.41 9.79 -10.07
N GLU A 628 -30.21 10.32 -8.86
CA GLU A 628 -30.35 11.76 -8.58
C GLU A 628 -29.09 12.54 -8.97
N GLY A 629 -27.90 12.01 -8.69
CA GLY A 629 -26.65 12.58 -9.17
C GLY A 629 -26.58 12.66 -10.69
N ALA A 630 -27.01 11.61 -11.40
CA ALA A 630 -27.09 11.60 -12.86
C ALA A 630 -28.00 12.71 -13.40
N LYS A 631 -29.18 12.90 -12.78
CA LYS A 631 -30.11 13.98 -13.17
C LYS A 631 -29.48 15.36 -12.94
N LYS A 632 -28.78 15.55 -11.82
CA LYS A 632 -28.14 16.83 -11.48
C LYS A 632 -27.01 17.15 -12.46
N VAL A 633 -26.08 16.22 -12.67
CA VAL A 633 -24.94 16.42 -13.57
C VAL A 633 -25.40 16.61 -15.01
N PHE A 634 -26.42 15.86 -15.45
CA PHE A 634 -27.01 16.09 -16.77
C PHE A 634 -27.60 17.50 -16.90
N LYS A 635 -28.35 17.97 -15.90
CA LYS A 635 -28.91 19.34 -15.90
C LYS A 635 -27.82 20.40 -15.97
N ASP A 636 -26.73 20.22 -15.23
CA ASP A 636 -25.61 21.15 -15.20
C ASP A 636 -24.84 21.17 -16.54
N SER A 637 -24.58 19.98 -17.13
CA SER A 637 -23.97 19.85 -18.46
C SER A 637 -24.83 20.52 -19.53
N PHE A 638 -26.12 20.18 -19.57
CA PHE A 638 -27.05 20.73 -20.55
C PHE A 638 -27.18 22.25 -20.40
N LYS A 639 -27.19 22.78 -19.17
CA LYS A 639 -27.17 24.23 -18.90
C LYS A 639 -25.96 24.92 -19.54
N SER A 640 -24.80 24.28 -19.50
CA SER A 640 -23.55 24.82 -20.07
C SER A 640 -23.52 24.78 -21.61
N GLU A 641 -24.25 23.84 -22.21
CA GLU A 641 -24.31 23.63 -23.67
C GLU A 641 -25.36 24.53 -24.36
N LEU A 642 -26.29 25.13 -23.61
CA LEU A 642 -27.36 25.97 -24.16
C LEU A 642 -26.85 27.26 -24.81
N SER A 643 -27.27 27.50 -26.05
CA SER A 643 -27.05 28.76 -26.77
C SER A 643 -27.94 29.89 -26.25
N ASP A 644 -27.58 31.14 -26.52
CA ASP A 644 -28.36 32.30 -26.06
C ASP A 644 -29.75 32.39 -26.72
N GLU A 645 -29.90 31.86 -27.94
CA GLU A 645 -31.20 31.72 -28.62
C GLU A 645 -32.10 30.70 -27.90
N GLU A 646 -31.53 29.56 -27.47
CA GLU A 646 -32.26 28.52 -26.74
C GLU A 646 -32.64 28.98 -25.33
N LYS A 647 -31.77 29.73 -24.65
CA LYS A 647 -32.11 30.41 -23.39
C LYS A 647 -33.27 31.37 -23.58
N GLY A 648 -33.32 32.10 -24.71
CA GLY A 648 -34.45 32.95 -25.09
C GLY A 648 -35.78 32.17 -25.22
N ILE A 649 -35.77 30.99 -25.82
CA ILE A 649 -36.95 30.11 -25.95
C ILE A 649 -37.42 29.61 -24.57
N ILE A 650 -36.49 29.22 -23.72
CA ILE A 650 -36.80 28.78 -22.34
C ILE A 650 -37.37 29.95 -21.53
N THR A 651 -36.82 31.16 -21.71
CA THR A 651 -37.34 32.40 -21.11
C THR A 651 -38.77 32.69 -21.54
N ALA A 652 -39.09 32.54 -22.83
CA ALA A 652 -40.44 32.71 -23.35
C ALA A 652 -41.43 31.68 -22.78
N THR A 653 -40.93 30.52 -22.38
CA THR A 653 -41.75 29.43 -21.82
C THR A 653 -42.01 29.61 -20.31
N PHE A 654 -41.05 30.11 -19.52
CA PHE A 654 -41.12 30.13 -18.05
C PHE A 654 -40.71 31.46 -17.37
N TYR A 655 -40.80 32.59 -18.08
CA TYR A 655 -40.28 33.92 -17.69
C TYR A 655 -40.17 34.20 -16.17
N PRO A 656 -38.99 34.62 -15.64
CA PRO A 656 -37.70 34.87 -16.31
C PRO A 656 -36.79 33.63 -16.40
N TYR A 657 -35.78 33.65 -17.28
CA TYR A 657 -34.76 32.58 -17.31
C TYR A 657 -34.00 32.55 -16.01
N SER A 658 -34.17 31.44 -15.30
CA SER A 658 -33.54 31.14 -14.03
C SER A 658 -33.17 29.67 -14.01
N GLU A 659 -32.31 29.27 -13.09
CA GLU A 659 -32.02 27.86 -12.84
C GLU A 659 -33.29 27.05 -12.55
N VAL A 660 -34.28 27.72 -11.94
CA VAL A 660 -35.61 27.19 -11.68
C VAL A 660 -36.38 26.90 -12.98
N ALA A 661 -36.23 27.73 -14.02
CA ALA A 661 -36.92 27.55 -15.31
C ALA A 661 -36.42 26.32 -16.08
N LEU A 662 -35.10 26.08 -16.11
CA LEU A 662 -34.54 24.85 -16.71
C LEU A 662 -34.90 23.61 -15.88
N GLY A 663 -34.87 23.76 -14.55
CA GLY A 663 -35.33 22.73 -13.62
C GLY A 663 -36.79 22.32 -13.88
N GLN A 664 -37.68 23.29 -14.09
CA GLN A 664 -39.09 23.08 -14.43
C GLN A 664 -39.29 22.49 -15.83
N LEU A 665 -38.45 22.81 -16.82
CA LEU A 665 -38.53 22.21 -18.15
C LEU A 665 -38.20 20.72 -18.11
N LEU A 666 -37.15 20.35 -17.37
CA LEU A 666 -36.64 18.99 -17.21
C LEU A 666 -37.27 18.23 -16.02
N GLU A 667 -38.29 18.82 -15.40
CA GLU A 667 -39.02 18.18 -14.32
C GLU A 667 -39.94 17.09 -14.90
N VAL A 668 -39.76 15.87 -14.40
CA VAL A 668 -40.58 14.71 -14.78
C VAL A 668 -41.44 14.31 -13.58
N PRO A 669 -42.76 14.60 -13.61
CA PRO A 669 -43.67 14.17 -12.56
C PRO A 669 -43.74 12.64 -12.45
N ALA A 670 -43.85 12.12 -11.22
CA ALA A 670 -44.06 10.69 -10.95
C ALA A 670 -45.18 10.03 -11.80
N PRO A 671 -46.37 10.63 -12.01
CA PRO A 671 -47.40 10.00 -12.86
C PRO A 671 -46.97 9.87 -14.32
N THR A 672 -46.14 10.79 -14.83
CA THR A 672 -45.60 10.72 -16.20
C THR A 672 -44.59 9.56 -16.31
N THR A 673 -43.74 9.39 -15.30
CA THR A 673 -42.80 8.26 -15.20
C THR A 673 -43.55 6.92 -15.18
N ALA A 674 -44.60 6.79 -14.37
CA ALA A 674 -45.42 5.58 -14.30
C ALA A 674 -46.13 5.27 -15.62
N ALA A 675 -46.63 6.29 -16.33
CA ALA A 675 -47.26 6.12 -17.63
C ALA A 675 -46.28 5.71 -18.75
N LEU A 676 -45.02 6.13 -18.66
CA LEU A 676 -43.99 5.81 -19.65
C LEU A 676 -43.30 4.46 -19.41
N PHE A 677 -43.28 4.00 -18.16
CA PHE A 677 -42.64 2.75 -17.75
C PHE A 677 -42.96 1.55 -18.67
N PRO A 678 -44.24 1.20 -18.96
CA PRO A 678 -44.55 0.01 -19.77
C PRO A 678 -43.99 0.11 -21.20
N PHE A 679 -43.89 1.32 -21.76
CA PHE A 679 -43.39 1.50 -23.13
C PHE A 679 -41.87 1.41 -23.22
N VAL A 680 -41.16 1.91 -22.21
CA VAL A 680 -39.70 1.78 -22.11
C VAL A 680 -39.34 0.32 -21.80
N GLU A 681 -40.03 -0.31 -20.86
CA GLU A 681 -39.86 -1.73 -20.52
C GLU A 681 -40.14 -2.64 -21.73
N GLU A 682 -41.23 -2.40 -22.47
CA GLU A 682 -41.55 -3.15 -23.68
C GLU A 682 -40.47 -2.98 -24.77
N HIS A 683 -39.92 -1.78 -24.93
CA HIS A 683 -38.85 -1.56 -25.90
C HIS A 683 -37.57 -2.30 -25.52
N TRP A 684 -37.18 -2.26 -24.24
CA TRP A 684 -36.08 -3.08 -23.72
C TRP A 684 -36.34 -4.57 -23.92
N TYR A 685 -37.56 -5.04 -23.64
CA TYR A 685 -37.96 -6.43 -23.84
C TYR A 685 -37.90 -6.86 -25.32
N ASN A 686 -38.38 -6.02 -26.23
CA ASN A 686 -38.39 -6.32 -27.67
C ASN A 686 -36.96 -6.47 -28.22
N VAL A 687 -36.03 -5.62 -27.77
CA VAL A 687 -34.63 -5.67 -28.21
C VAL A 687 -33.85 -6.79 -27.50
N ALA A 688 -34.00 -6.92 -26.18
CA ALA A 688 -33.22 -7.85 -25.38
C ALA A 688 -33.71 -9.30 -25.49
N VAL A 689 -35.03 -9.51 -25.60
CA VAL A 689 -35.66 -10.85 -25.53
C VAL A 689 -36.17 -11.31 -26.89
N LYS A 690 -36.97 -10.48 -27.60
CA LYS A 690 -37.55 -10.86 -28.90
C LYS A 690 -36.61 -10.65 -30.09
N VAL A 691 -35.46 -10.01 -29.88
CA VAL A 691 -34.49 -9.65 -30.95
C VAL A 691 -35.18 -8.90 -32.10
N SER A 692 -36.19 -8.09 -31.78
CA SER A 692 -36.91 -7.28 -32.75
C SER A 692 -36.44 -5.84 -32.66
N GLU A 693 -35.93 -5.32 -33.78
CA GLU A 693 -35.58 -3.90 -33.95
C GLU A 693 -36.77 -3.11 -34.54
N SER A 694 -37.99 -3.64 -34.40
CA SER A 694 -39.19 -2.95 -34.86
C SER A 694 -39.32 -1.57 -34.20
N ARG A 695 -39.75 -0.59 -35.00
CA ARG A 695 -39.95 0.79 -34.52
C ARG A 695 -40.85 0.78 -33.26
N PRO A 696 -40.40 1.32 -32.12
CA PRO A 696 -41.20 1.37 -30.92
C PRO A 696 -42.47 2.21 -31.15
N ALA A 697 -43.56 1.82 -30.51
CA ALA A 697 -44.89 2.44 -30.71
C ALA A 697 -44.94 3.90 -30.26
N TYR A 698 -44.01 4.34 -29.38
CA TYR A 698 -43.98 5.67 -28.81
C TYR A 698 -42.88 6.54 -29.42
N LEU A 699 -43.23 7.76 -29.82
CA LEU A 699 -42.32 8.68 -30.49
C LEU A 699 -41.11 9.08 -29.62
N ASN A 700 -41.31 9.23 -28.31
CA ASN A 700 -40.24 9.65 -27.39
C ASN A 700 -39.25 8.51 -27.09
N THR A 701 -39.72 7.26 -27.06
CA THR A 701 -38.84 6.09 -26.98
C THR A 701 -38.04 5.91 -28.27
N TRP A 702 -38.60 6.33 -29.42
CA TRP A 702 -37.86 6.35 -30.69
C TRP A 702 -36.71 7.36 -30.68
N SER A 703 -36.90 8.55 -30.11
CA SER A 703 -35.84 9.56 -30.03
C SER A 703 -34.61 9.10 -29.22
N LEU A 704 -34.80 8.18 -28.28
CA LEU A 704 -33.72 7.56 -27.48
C LEU A 704 -33.42 6.11 -27.89
N ASN A 705 -33.86 5.71 -29.09
CA ASN A 705 -33.76 4.32 -29.56
C ASN A 705 -32.31 3.82 -29.61
N GLU A 706 -31.35 4.65 -30.03
CA GLU A 706 -29.93 4.25 -30.08
C GLU A 706 -29.38 3.89 -28.70
N ARG A 707 -29.66 4.74 -27.71
CA ARG A 707 -29.29 4.52 -26.31
C ARG A 707 -29.94 3.26 -25.73
N ILE A 708 -31.26 3.16 -25.85
CA ILE A 708 -32.03 2.01 -25.31
C ILE A 708 -31.58 0.72 -25.99
N THR A 709 -31.40 0.73 -27.31
CA THR A 709 -30.94 -0.44 -28.08
C THR A 709 -29.55 -0.89 -27.64
N ARG A 710 -28.62 0.05 -27.41
CA ARG A 710 -27.28 -0.26 -26.89
C ARG A 710 -27.34 -0.94 -25.52
N ASN A 711 -28.11 -0.37 -24.58
CA ASN A 711 -28.25 -0.90 -23.23
C ASN A 711 -28.97 -2.27 -23.23
N ALA A 712 -30.04 -2.42 -24.01
CA ALA A 712 -30.78 -3.67 -24.14
C ALA A 712 -29.96 -4.77 -24.83
N LYS A 713 -29.09 -4.44 -25.81
CA LYS A 713 -28.13 -5.39 -26.40
C LYS A 713 -27.09 -5.86 -25.37
N ALA A 714 -26.66 -5.00 -24.45
CA ALA A 714 -25.79 -5.38 -23.35
C ALA A 714 -26.51 -6.33 -22.36
N LEU A 715 -27.77 -6.07 -22.03
CA LEU A 715 -28.60 -6.97 -21.22
C LEU A 715 -28.77 -8.34 -21.91
N ARG A 716 -29.01 -8.35 -23.23
CA ARG A 716 -29.15 -9.60 -24.00
C ARG A 716 -27.94 -10.52 -23.87
N LYS A 717 -26.72 -9.96 -23.91
CA LYS A 717 -25.50 -10.76 -23.76
C LYS A 717 -25.46 -11.49 -22.41
N ILE A 718 -25.86 -10.81 -21.34
CA ILE A 718 -25.96 -11.40 -19.99
C ILE A 718 -26.98 -12.55 -20.01
N ILE A 719 -28.18 -12.30 -20.55
CA ILE A 719 -29.24 -13.32 -20.64
C ILE A 719 -28.73 -14.54 -21.41
N ASP A 720 -28.09 -14.34 -22.57
CA ASP A 720 -27.62 -15.42 -23.43
C ASP A 720 -26.51 -16.26 -22.78
N VAL A 721 -25.49 -15.63 -22.20
CA VAL A 721 -24.40 -16.35 -21.52
C VAL A 721 -24.92 -17.07 -20.29
N ASN A 722 -25.66 -16.37 -19.43
CA ASN A 722 -26.19 -16.96 -18.20
C ASN A 722 -27.15 -18.13 -18.48
N ARG A 723 -27.96 -18.02 -19.53
CA ARG A 723 -28.81 -19.12 -20.02
C ARG A 723 -27.95 -20.28 -20.49
N LYS A 724 -26.99 -20.08 -21.40
CA LYS A 724 -26.13 -21.16 -21.92
C LYS A 724 -25.45 -21.94 -20.79
N VAL A 725 -24.95 -21.22 -19.78
CA VAL A 725 -24.28 -21.82 -18.63
C VAL A 725 -25.26 -22.58 -17.74
N HIS A 726 -26.43 -21.99 -17.39
CA HIS A 726 -27.31 -22.54 -16.36
C HIS A 726 -28.65 -23.10 -16.88
N THR A 727 -28.80 -23.39 -18.17
CA THR A 727 -30.08 -23.80 -18.79
C THR A 727 -30.78 -24.94 -18.02
N ALA A 728 -30.05 -26.02 -17.72
CA ALA A 728 -30.63 -27.18 -17.04
C ALA A 728 -31.10 -26.85 -15.61
N LEU A 729 -30.37 -25.99 -14.90
CA LEU A 729 -30.74 -25.53 -13.55
C LEU A 729 -31.97 -24.64 -13.61
N TYR A 730 -32.02 -23.68 -14.53
CA TYR A 730 -33.18 -22.80 -14.69
C TYR A 730 -34.43 -23.56 -15.09
N ASN A 731 -34.36 -24.47 -16.06
CA ASN A 731 -35.53 -25.25 -16.49
C ASN A 731 -36.10 -26.09 -15.34
N ARG A 732 -35.22 -26.68 -14.52
CA ARG A 732 -35.61 -27.40 -13.31
C ARG A 732 -36.30 -26.48 -12.30
N ILE A 733 -35.68 -25.35 -11.96
CA ILE A 733 -36.22 -24.40 -10.98
C ILE A 733 -37.57 -23.84 -11.48
N ILE A 734 -37.65 -23.43 -12.74
CA ILE A 734 -38.88 -22.88 -13.33
C ILE A 734 -40.00 -23.94 -13.31
N ALA A 735 -39.72 -25.19 -13.67
CA ALA A 735 -40.72 -26.26 -13.62
C ALA A 735 -41.19 -26.56 -12.19
N GLU A 736 -40.26 -26.61 -11.22
CA GLU A 736 -40.57 -26.81 -9.80
C GLU A 736 -41.40 -25.66 -9.22
N GLN A 737 -41.10 -24.40 -9.60
CA GLN A 737 -41.87 -23.24 -9.15
C GLN A 737 -43.21 -23.12 -9.87
N ALA A 738 -43.29 -23.43 -11.17
CA ALA A 738 -44.55 -23.43 -11.92
C ALA A 738 -45.55 -24.46 -11.41
N ALA A 739 -45.10 -25.56 -10.82
CA ALA A 739 -45.96 -26.53 -10.17
C ALA A 739 -46.47 -26.09 -8.78
N ARG A 740 -45.88 -25.06 -8.17
CA ARG A 740 -46.29 -24.50 -6.87
C ARG A 740 -47.32 -23.39 -6.98
N VAL A 741 -47.33 -22.69 -8.12
CA VAL A 741 -48.34 -21.68 -8.50
C VAL A 741 -49.59 -22.41 -9.00
#